data_AF-A0A5M8P1L3-F1
#
_entry.id   AF-A0A5M8P1L3-F1
#
_cell.length_a   1.000
_cell.length_b   1.000
_cell.length_c   1.000
_cell.angle_alpha   90.00
_cell.angle_beta   90.00
_cell.angle_gamma   90.00
#
_symmetry.space_group_name_H-M   'P 1'
#
loop_
_entity.id
_entity.type
_entity.pdbx_description
1 polymer ?
#
loop_
_entity_poly.entity_id
_entity_poly.type
_entity_poly.pdbx_seq_one_letter_code
_entity_poly.pdbx_strand_id
1 'polypeptide(L)'
;MNLRIFLPLFLLFMSFCSTAQLKINEIMSNNISALMDESYNYSMWVELYNSGTNSEDQSDYYFTDNLSQPQKWKPLSKIIPSGGFGILWFERDERSGHANFKLAPQGGVLYLLDESGVVIDKVIYPPQYRNISYGRETDGSEDWVYFVEYSNEASNNDKKTAAGSCLKPEFSVQAGFYSEAVSVSFINIKEDETIYYTTDASEPTIFSTQYIPETEIVCDTTSCLRACSFSENKLPSNIATATYFINERSFNLPVVSIVTEQKNLTDDIIGIYVRGTNGIEYTNSNGPANWYQDWDRPANFELFDEEGNRCLNQELDIAIIGAGSRTFSPQKSLKILPRKKFGDNQLRYDFFPSSKPGHKYKGIQIRNSGNDFGSTMMRDGFMQTLIINRMDIDYLAYRPAICFINGEYYGIQNLRERSNKDYLYSNYGLDEEDFYLPDNTKIRVDTEFLKLIDFVSQNDITESMVYDQVKEMMDIESYINYMITEMYYENEDWLFWYTNTKVWKKKENGKWRWILYDTDYGFGLISDVNESLLDKILDDTTEFSILFRRLMTNKEFKDKFIRQFSVQVSSTFETNRVNSIMDSLAAKISTEIIYHKTKWDSLSTSPLLYVEPFENGISTMKTFATKRPANMLGFISNRFFASAEVRHLIITSNIEKASYKFFTEDIIDNQINLNYYKDQPVSVTANAVPGYTFKHWEQANTHAVLSVDLEYSTTLANDIHLTAVYAKPISVNEISGNEKWMEIYNATETAIDLTGYRLQKIDEDGNTEDWLLPSETIIPAKGFLVYIQGVDASKTFTWDISVTQDIAFKLFDSDGNELDYFEVNETLYSDGDEKTVGRKTDGVEELAVFLVGTKGFSNDQGQLSPIKETVSPIKTYPNPTKDIIHIETGKQNIPEVRLYTLQGKLLLSTQSKQIDLASFTNGMYLLQVDGKVVKIIKQ
;
A
#
# COMPACT_ATOMS: atom_id res chain seq x y z
N MET A 1 -106.38 20.65 2.65
CA MET A 1 -105.94 19.34 3.19
C MET A 1 -104.71 18.91 2.40
N ASN A 2 -103.62 18.62 3.11
CA ASN A 2 -102.27 18.34 2.59
C ASN A 2 -102.20 17.13 1.66
N LEU A 3 -101.33 17.15 0.64
CA LEU A 3 -100.18 16.23 0.55
C LEU A 3 -99.18 16.65 -0.54
N ARG A 4 -97.90 16.63 -0.16
CA ARG A 4 -96.69 16.76 -0.97
C ARG A 4 -96.25 15.38 -1.46
N ILE A 5 -95.64 15.27 -2.65
CA ILE A 5 -94.62 14.25 -2.95
C ILE A 5 -93.50 14.92 -3.80
N PHE A 6 -92.27 14.74 -3.34
CA PHE A 6 -91.00 15.27 -3.85
C PHE A 6 -90.46 14.44 -5.02
N LEU A 7 -89.77 15.11 -5.96
CA LEU A 7 -88.99 14.53 -7.06
C LEU A 7 -87.48 14.57 -6.68
N PRO A 8 -86.67 13.51 -6.90
CA PRO A 8 -85.25 13.54 -6.55
C PRO A 8 -84.40 14.15 -7.67
N LEU A 9 -83.46 15.03 -7.27
CA LEU A 9 -82.43 15.64 -8.10
C LEU A 9 -81.19 14.71 -8.08
N PHE A 10 -80.78 14.21 -9.25
CA PHE A 10 -79.59 13.37 -9.42
C PHE A 10 -78.37 14.28 -9.63
N LEU A 11 -77.45 14.32 -8.66
CA LEU A 11 -76.18 15.05 -8.72
C LEU A 11 -75.09 14.16 -9.32
N LEU A 12 -74.63 14.49 -10.52
CA LEU A 12 -73.43 13.95 -11.13
C LEU A 12 -72.20 14.54 -10.40
N PHE A 13 -71.49 13.73 -9.62
CA PHE A 13 -70.12 14.07 -9.20
C PHE A 13 -69.19 13.76 -10.38
N MET A 14 -68.81 14.79 -11.14
CA MET A 14 -67.60 14.70 -11.96
C MET A 14 -66.40 14.68 -11.03
N SER A 15 -65.74 13.53 -10.94
CA SER A 15 -64.41 13.44 -10.34
C SER A 15 -63.46 14.19 -11.27
N PHE A 16 -63.10 15.43 -10.93
CA PHE A 16 -61.94 16.07 -11.54
C PHE A 16 -60.73 15.25 -11.13
N CYS A 17 -60.15 14.53 -12.08
CA CYS A 17 -58.80 14.01 -11.95
C CYS A 17 -57.91 15.25 -11.85
N SER A 18 -57.34 15.51 -10.67
CA SER A 18 -56.26 16.50 -10.54
C SER A 18 -55.10 15.99 -11.39
N THR A 19 -54.94 16.53 -12.59
CA THR A 19 -53.73 16.32 -13.37
C THR A 19 -52.59 17.04 -12.65
N ALA A 20 -51.50 16.33 -12.37
CA ALA A 20 -50.29 16.91 -11.80
C ALA A 20 -49.91 18.18 -12.57
N GLN A 21 -49.87 19.33 -11.90
CA GLN A 21 -49.46 20.58 -12.55
C GLN A 21 -47.94 20.55 -12.78
N LEU A 22 -47.15 20.06 -11.82
CA LEU A 22 -45.71 19.81 -12.00
C LEU A 22 -45.44 18.43 -12.62
N LYS A 23 -44.54 18.41 -13.59
CA LYS A 23 -43.99 17.21 -14.23
C LYS A 23 -42.46 17.23 -14.18
N ILE A 24 -41.83 16.06 -14.14
CA ILE A 24 -40.40 15.92 -14.37
C ILE A 24 -40.15 16.12 -15.87
N ASN A 25 -39.34 17.11 -16.24
CA ASN A 25 -39.17 17.55 -17.63
C ASN A 25 -37.83 17.12 -18.23
N GLU A 26 -36.76 17.19 -17.44
CA GLU A 26 -35.39 16.91 -17.88
C GLU A 26 -34.55 16.43 -16.70
N ILE A 27 -33.56 15.55 -16.95
CA ILE A 27 -32.64 15.03 -15.95
C ILE A 27 -31.21 15.00 -16.52
N MET A 28 -30.25 15.41 -15.70
CA MET A 28 -28.83 15.19 -15.97
C MET A 28 -28.16 14.59 -14.72
N SER A 29 -28.14 13.25 -14.64
CA SER A 29 -27.45 12.56 -13.54
C SER A 29 -25.95 12.43 -13.77
N ASN A 30 -25.45 12.74 -14.97
CA ASN A 30 -24.04 12.67 -15.33
C ASN A 30 -23.48 14.06 -15.72
N ASN A 31 -23.67 15.02 -14.82
CA ASN A 31 -23.15 16.38 -14.91
C ASN A 31 -21.68 16.40 -14.46
N ILE A 32 -20.77 16.42 -15.43
CA ILE A 32 -19.32 16.38 -15.17
C ILE A 32 -18.73 17.79 -15.14
N SER A 33 -19.09 18.60 -16.14
CA SER A 33 -18.52 19.93 -16.37
C SER A 33 -19.52 20.92 -17.00
N ALA A 34 -20.82 20.57 -17.10
CA ALA A 34 -21.83 21.35 -17.81
C ALA A 34 -22.42 22.50 -16.98
N LEU A 35 -23.14 22.18 -15.90
CA LEU A 35 -23.88 23.16 -15.11
C LEU A 35 -23.44 23.14 -13.66
N MET A 36 -23.13 24.30 -13.10
CA MET A 36 -22.81 24.42 -11.67
C MET A 36 -24.05 24.78 -10.87
N ASP A 37 -24.11 24.25 -9.65
CA ASP A 37 -25.04 24.72 -8.64
C ASP A 37 -24.55 26.02 -7.98
N GLU A 38 -25.36 26.55 -7.05
CA GLU A 38 -25.10 27.81 -6.34
C GLU A 38 -23.82 27.81 -5.47
N SER A 39 -23.24 26.63 -5.21
CA SER A 39 -21.97 26.45 -4.49
C SER A 39 -20.84 26.01 -5.43
N TYR A 40 -21.00 26.18 -6.75
CA TYR A 40 -19.98 25.87 -7.76
C TYR A 40 -19.58 24.40 -7.82
N ASN A 41 -20.50 23.50 -7.48
CA ASN A 41 -20.35 22.05 -7.67
C ASN A 41 -21.12 21.58 -8.91
N TYR A 42 -20.62 20.55 -9.57
CA TYR A 42 -21.30 19.87 -10.67
C TYR A 42 -22.27 18.81 -10.13
N SER A 43 -23.30 19.29 -9.43
CA SER A 43 -24.35 18.45 -8.85
C SER A 43 -25.26 17.88 -9.92
N MET A 44 -25.85 16.71 -9.65
CA MET A 44 -26.88 16.15 -10.53
C MET A 44 -28.11 17.05 -10.46
N TRP A 45 -28.85 17.16 -11.55
CA TRP A 45 -30.04 18.01 -11.55
C TRP A 45 -31.22 17.39 -12.28
N VAL A 46 -32.41 17.82 -11.87
CA VAL A 46 -33.69 17.50 -12.47
C VAL A 46 -34.45 18.79 -12.66
N GLU A 47 -35.00 19.00 -13.85
CA GLU A 47 -35.90 20.10 -14.13
C GLU A 47 -37.35 19.66 -13.97
N LEU A 48 -38.13 20.53 -13.34
CA LEU A 48 -39.58 20.48 -13.28
C LEU A 48 -40.19 21.45 -14.27
N TYR A 49 -41.27 21.04 -14.93
CA TYR A 49 -42.10 21.89 -15.76
C TYR A 49 -43.51 22.00 -15.16
N ASN A 50 -44.03 23.21 -15.05
CA ASN A 50 -45.42 23.44 -14.67
C ASN A 50 -46.34 23.47 -15.90
N SER A 51 -46.96 22.33 -16.18
CA SER A 51 -47.96 22.14 -17.24
C SER A 51 -49.35 22.69 -16.89
N GLY A 52 -49.55 23.16 -15.65
CA GLY A 52 -50.81 23.71 -15.15
C GLY A 52 -51.05 25.16 -15.58
N THR A 53 -52.26 25.66 -15.30
CA THR A 53 -52.66 27.06 -15.55
C THR A 53 -52.39 27.99 -14.37
N ASN A 54 -51.97 27.47 -13.22
CA ASN A 54 -51.65 28.24 -12.02
C ASN A 54 -50.18 28.07 -11.66
N SER A 55 -49.65 28.94 -10.80
CA SER A 55 -48.34 28.74 -10.19
C SER A 55 -48.40 27.63 -9.14
N GLU A 56 -47.36 26.83 -9.05
CA GLU A 56 -47.24 25.71 -8.11
C GLU A 56 -45.97 25.86 -7.27
N ASP A 57 -46.03 25.47 -5.99
CA ASP A 57 -44.85 25.42 -5.15
C ASP A 57 -44.28 24.00 -5.15
N GLN A 58 -43.02 23.85 -5.55
CA GLN A 58 -42.37 22.54 -5.57
C GLN A 58 -42.32 21.88 -4.18
N SER A 59 -42.39 22.66 -3.09
CA SER A 59 -42.41 22.13 -1.72
C SER A 59 -43.73 21.47 -1.32
N ASP A 60 -44.74 21.42 -2.18
CA ASP A 60 -45.94 20.61 -1.95
C ASP A 60 -45.75 19.12 -2.34
N TYR A 61 -44.58 18.77 -2.87
CA TYR A 61 -44.30 17.46 -3.46
C TYR A 61 -43.13 16.73 -2.79
N TYR A 62 -43.04 15.43 -3.04
CA TYR A 62 -41.96 14.56 -2.58
C TYR A 62 -41.29 13.84 -3.75
N PHE A 63 -40.01 13.53 -3.59
CA PHE A 63 -39.22 12.77 -4.57
C PHE A 63 -38.64 11.52 -3.95
N THR A 64 -38.63 10.43 -4.73
CA THR A 64 -37.94 9.19 -4.34
C THR A 64 -37.51 8.41 -5.57
N ASP A 65 -36.40 7.68 -5.43
CA ASP A 65 -35.95 6.61 -6.33
C ASP A 65 -36.45 5.22 -5.84
N ASN A 66 -37.10 5.15 -4.69
CA ASN A 66 -37.56 3.93 -4.05
C ASN A 66 -38.93 4.10 -3.39
N LEU A 67 -39.96 3.46 -3.96
CA LEU A 67 -41.34 3.53 -3.45
C LEU A 67 -41.54 2.92 -2.05
N SER A 68 -40.57 2.16 -1.50
CA SER A 68 -40.62 1.78 -0.08
C SER A 68 -40.35 2.96 0.86
N GLN A 69 -39.89 4.09 0.32
CA GLN A 69 -39.66 5.37 1.00
C GLN A 69 -40.35 6.49 0.17
N PRO A 70 -41.69 6.54 0.15
CA PRO A 70 -42.43 7.44 -0.76
C PRO A 70 -42.20 8.93 -0.46
N GLN A 71 -41.83 9.28 0.77
CA GLN A 71 -41.53 10.65 1.20
C GLN A 71 -40.03 10.82 1.51
N LYS A 72 -39.16 10.21 0.69
CA LYS A 72 -37.70 10.19 0.91
C LYS A 72 -37.09 11.58 0.98
N TRP A 73 -37.50 12.50 0.10
CA TRP A 73 -37.04 13.89 0.13
C TRP A 73 -38.14 14.87 -0.25
N LYS A 74 -38.08 16.07 0.33
CA LYS A 74 -38.97 17.19 0.10
C LYS A 74 -38.13 18.44 -0.21
N PRO A 75 -38.35 19.13 -1.35
CA PRO A 75 -37.60 20.32 -1.70
C PRO A 75 -37.99 21.53 -0.85
N LEU A 76 -37.11 22.55 -0.83
CA LEU A 76 -37.45 23.87 -0.32
C LEU A 76 -38.45 24.59 -1.23
N SER A 77 -39.20 25.52 -0.66
CA SER A 77 -40.21 26.30 -1.40
C SER A 77 -39.59 27.06 -2.56
N LYS A 78 -40.15 26.87 -3.75
CA LYS A 78 -39.88 27.63 -4.99
C LYS A 78 -41.16 27.59 -5.80
N ILE A 79 -41.74 28.78 -6.02
CA ILE A 79 -42.95 28.93 -6.82
C ILE A 79 -42.57 28.89 -8.30
N ILE A 80 -43.08 27.89 -9.02
CA ILE A 80 -42.93 27.71 -10.46
C ILE A 80 -44.20 28.27 -11.13
N PRO A 81 -44.11 29.39 -11.89
CA PRO A 81 -45.27 29.93 -12.61
C PRO A 81 -45.86 28.92 -13.60
N SER A 82 -47.12 29.13 -14.00
CA SER A 82 -47.72 28.37 -15.12
C SER A 82 -46.86 28.48 -16.38
N GLY A 83 -46.53 27.34 -16.99
CA GLY A 83 -45.60 27.25 -18.12
C GLY A 83 -44.13 27.52 -17.77
N GLY A 84 -43.80 27.65 -16.49
CA GLY A 84 -42.45 27.89 -15.98
C GLY A 84 -41.69 26.61 -15.64
N PHE A 85 -40.41 26.79 -15.31
CA PHE A 85 -39.44 25.72 -15.04
C PHE A 85 -38.77 25.90 -13.68
N GLY A 86 -38.28 24.81 -13.10
CA GLY A 86 -37.51 24.85 -11.85
C GLY A 86 -36.50 23.72 -11.74
N ILE A 87 -35.25 24.06 -11.38
CA ILE A 87 -34.18 23.09 -11.13
C ILE A 87 -34.18 22.60 -9.69
N LEU A 88 -34.03 21.29 -9.55
CA LEU A 88 -33.74 20.58 -8.31
C LEU A 88 -32.36 19.94 -8.40
N TRP A 89 -31.59 20.05 -7.33
CA TRP A 89 -30.24 19.47 -7.24
C TRP A 89 -30.24 18.18 -6.42
N PHE A 90 -29.42 17.21 -6.82
CA PHE A 90 -29.32 15.89 -6.21
C PHE A 90 -27.87 15.54 -5.89
N GLU A 91 -27.62 15.09 -4.67
CA GLU A 91 -26.31 14.64 -4.21
C GLU A 91 -26.43 13.61 -3.08
N ARG A 92 -25.31 13.20 -2.44
CA ARG A 92 -25.35 12.20 -1.35
C ARG A 92 -25.35 12.88 0.02
N ASP A 93 -24.56 13.93 0.16
CA ASP A 93 -24.31 14.56 1.44
C ASP A 93 -25.42 15.58 1.72
N GLU A 94 -25.78 15.76 3.00
CA GLU A 94 -26.85 16.69 3.34
C GLU A 94 -26.42 18.14 3.06
N ARG A 95 -27.15 18.77 2.14
CA ARG A 95 -26.99 20.18 1.80
C ARG A 95 -28.36 20.82 1.64
N SER A 96 -28.49 22.03 2.20
CA SER A 96 -29.74 22.79 2.15
C SER A 96 -30.20 22.99 0.71
N GLY A 97 -31.45 22.67 0.41
CA GLY A 97 -32.04 22.79 -0.93
C GLY A 97 -31.72 21.66 -1.90
N HIS A 98 -30.89 20.69 -1.52
CA HIS A 98 -30.48 19.57 -2.36
C HIS A 98 -31.11 18.26 -1.85
N ALA A 99 -31.41 17.35 -2.77
CA ALA A 99 -31.81 15.98 -2.43
C ALA A 99 -30.62 15.21 -1.85
N ASN A 100 -30.83 14.54 -0.73
CA ASN A 100 -29.83 13.76 -0.02
C ASN A 100 -29.68 12.32 -0.58
N PHE A 101 -30.00 12.13 -1.85
CA PHE A 101 -29.70 10.90 -2.59
C PHE A 101 -29.30 11.19 -4.04
N LYS A 102 -28.47 10.30 -4.59
CA LYS A 102 -27.93 10.44 -5.95
C LYS A 102 -28.77 9.69 -6.96
N LEU A 103 -28.90 10.29 -8.14
CA LEU A 103 -29.43 9.64 -9.33
C LEU A 103 -28.33 8.77 -9.95
N ALA A 104 -28.70 7.60 -10.46
CA ALA A 104 -27.77 6.58 -10.90
C ALA A 104 -27.29 6.83 -12.35
N PRO A 105 -26.02 7.12 -12.64
CA PRO A 105 -25.55 7.35 -14.01
C PRO A 105 -25.79 6.19 -14.98
N GLN A 106 -25.91 4.96 -14.47
CA GLN A 106 -26.23 3.77 -15.26
C GLN A 106 -27.73 3.62 -15.60
N GLY A 107 -28.56 4.58 -15.24
CA GLY A 107 -30.01 4.53 -15.40
C GLY A 107 -30.74 4.17 -14.11
N GLY A 108 -32.02 4.52 -14.04
CA GLY A 108 -32.84 4.36 -12.85
C GLY A 108 -34.25 4.89 -13.01
N VAL A 109 -34.92 5.12 -11.88
CA VAL A 109 -36.25 5.70 -11.83
C VAL A 109 -36.27 6.84 -10.81
N LEU A 110 -37.02 7.90 -11.11
CA LEU A 110 -37.34 8.96 -10.18
C LEU A 110 -38.85 9.18 -10.20
N TYR A 111 -39.45 9.20 -9.01
CA TYR A 111 -40.86 9.43 -8.80
C TYR A 111 -41.07 10.82 -8.18
N LEU A 112 -42.09 11.51 -8.67
CA LEU A 112 -42.68 12.70 -8.06
C LEU A 112 -44.01 12.28 -7.43
N LEU A 113 -44.22 12.64 -6.16
CA LEU A 113 -45.38 12.21 -5.37
C LEU A 113 -46.05 13.40 -4.67
N ASP A 114 -47.34 13.28 -4.42
CA ASP A 114 -48.10 14.21 -3.57
C ASP A 114 -47.91 13.91 -2.07
N GLU A 115 -48.52 14.73 -1.20
CA GLU A 115 -48.48 14.57 0.26
C GLU A 115 -49.07 13.24 0.75
N SER A 116 -50.00 12.63 -0.01
CA SER A 116 -50.58 11.33 0.31
C SER A 116 -49.71 10.15 -0.13
N GLY A 117 -48.57 10.41 -0.78
CA GLY A 117 -47.67 9.39 -1.31
C GLY A 117 -48.18 8.77 -2.62
N VAL A 118 -49.10 9.43 -3.33
CA VAL A 118 -49.54 9.01 -4.66
C VAL A 118 -48.54 9.51 -5.69
N VAL A 119 -48.12 8.63 -6.60
CA VAL A 119 -47.25 9.01 -7.72
C VAL A 119 -48.03 9.90 -8.70
N ILE A 120 -47.54 11.11 -8.91
CA ILE A 120 -48.15 12.07 -9.82
C ILE A 120 -47.39 12.17 -11.16
N ASP A 121 -46.08 11.94 -11.14
CA ASP A 121 -45.26 11.79 -12.33
C ASP A 121 -44.06 10.88 -12.05
N LYS A 122 -43.44 10.35 -13.10
CA LYS A 122 -42.21 9.58 -12.99
C LYS A 122 -41.38 9.66 -14.28
N VAL A 123 -40.08 9.44 -14.12
CA VAL A 123 -39.18 9.16 -15.23
C VAL A 123 -38.45 7.85 -14.97
N ILE A 124 -38.45 6.96 -15.97
CA ILE A 124 -37.52 5.83 -16.05
C ILE A 124 -36.47 6.24 -17.07
N TYR A 125 -35.24 6.44 -16.62
CA TYR A 125 -34.18 6.98 -17.47
C TYR A 125 -33.11 5.92 -17.77
N PRO A 126 -32.62 5.85 -19.02
CA PRO A 126 -31.53 4.96 -19.45
C PRO A 126 -30.17 5.41 -18.89
N PRO A 127 -29.07 4.67 -19.17
CA PRO A 127 -27.72 5.15 -18.88
C PRO A 127 -27.48 6.57 -19.38
N GLN A 128 -26.85 7.41 -18.57
CA GLN A 128 -26.64 8.84 -18.80
C GLN A 128 -25.21 9.11 -19.25
N TYR A 129 -25.05 10.00 -20.23
CA TYR A 129 -23.76 10.33 -20.85
C TYR A 129 -23.19 11.64 -20.30
N ARG A 130 -21.87 11.82 -20.44
CA ARG A 130 -21.15 13.01 -19.98
C ARG A 130 -21.84 14.28 -20.47
N ASN A 131 -22.33 15.10 -19.54
CA ASN A 131 -22.91 16.42 -19.83
C ASN A 131 -24.13 16.39 -20.78
N ILE A 132 -24.77 15.23 -20.91
CA ILE A 132 -25.97 15.04 -21.73
C ILE A 132 -27.16 14.85 -20.80
N SER A 133 -28.21 15.61 -21.05
CA SER A 133 -29.49 15.46 -20.37
C SER A 133 -30.43 14.53 -21.14
N TYR A 134 -31.33 13.91 -20.39
CA TYR A 134 -32.44 13.13 -20.89
C TYR A 134 -33.73 13.83 -20.49
N GLY A 135 -34.59 14.17 -21.45
CA GLY A 135 -35.79 14.96 -21.17
C GLY A 135 -36.94 14.68 -22.12
N ARG A 136 -38.10 15.25 -21.79
CA ARG A 136 -39.31 15.13 -22.61
C ARG A 136 -39.13 15.94 -23.90
N GLU A 137 -39.36 15.33 -25.07
CA GLU A 137 -39.13 15.95 -26.39
C GLU A 137 -39.92 17.26 -26.57
N THR A 138 -41.15 17.27 -26.07
CA THR A 138 -41.95 18.48 -25.86
C THR A 138 -42.24 18.62 -24.37
N ASP A 139 -42.28 19.85 -23.84
CA ASP A 139 -42.49 20.08 -22.40
C ASP A 139 -43.73 19.35 -21.87
N GLY A 140 -43.52 18.50 -20.86
CA GLY A 140 -44.60 17.71 -20.26
C GLY A 140 -45.21 16.58 -21.12
N SER A 141 -44.67 16.30 -22.31
CA SER A 141 -45.09 15.20 -23.20
C SER A 141 -44.54 13.83 -22.77
N GLU A 142 -45.13 12.71 -23.19
CA GLU A 142 -44.71 11.37 -22.76
C GLU A 142 -43.45 10.83 -23.46
N ASP A 143 -42.99 11.47 -24.53
CA ASP A 143 -41.84 11.03 -25.32
C ASP A 143 -40.54 11.59 -24.75
N TRP A 144 -39.54 10.74 -24.55
CA TRP A 144 -38.26 11.10 -23.93
C TRP A 144 -37.07 10.85 -24.86
N VAL A 145 -36.15 11.82 -24.89
CA VAL A 145 -35.00 11.88 -25.80
C VAL A 145 -33.75 12.35 -25.07
N TYR A 146 -32.57 12.08 -25.66
CA TYR A 146 -31.34 12.75 -25.24
C TYR A 146 -31.19 14.07 -25.98
N PHE A 147 -30.86 15.13 -25.26
CA PHE A 147 -30.57 16.43 -25.85
C PHE A 147 -29.08 16.60 -26.11
N VAL A 148 -28.74 17.11 -27.29
CA VAL A 148 -27.36 17.53 -27.62
C VAL A 148 -26.98 18.77 -26.82
N GLU A 149 -27.96 19.64 -26.55
CA GLU A 149 -27.85 20.83 -25.72
C GLU A 149 -28.97 20.83 -24.68
N TYR A 150 -28.63 20.82 -23.40
CA TYR A 150 -29.60 20.83 -22.30
C TYR A 150 -30.45 22.11 -22.26
N SER A 151 -31.58 22.08 -21.55
CA SER A 151 -32.60 23.15 -21.53
C SER A 151 -32.75 23.84 -20.18
N ASN A 152 -31.67 24.09 -19.44
CA ASN A 152 -31.78 24.56 -18.05
C ASN A 152 -32.68 25.81 -17.88
N GLU A 153 -33.76 25.65 -17.11
CA GLU A 153 -34.80 26.66 -16.86
C GLU A 153 -35.45 27.23 -18.15
N ALA A 154 -35.52 26.40 -19.20
CA ALA A 154 -36.02 26.77 -20.51
C ALA A 154 -36.80 25.61 -21.17
N SER A 155 -37.58 25.93 -22.20
CA SER A 155 -38.37 24.94 -22.92
C SER A 155 -37.50 23.91 -23.65
N ASN A 156 -37.92 22.65 -23.59
CA ASN A 156 -37.37 21.54 -24.38
C ASN A 156 -37.79 21.61 -25.86
N ASN A 157 -38.83 22.39 -26.17
CA ASN A 157 -39.38 22.44 -27.51
C ASN A 157 -38.31 22.93 -28.51
N ASP A 158 -38.25 22.29 -29.68
CA ASP A 158 -37.30 22.58 -30.77
C ASP A 158 -35.81 22.33 -30.44
N LYS A 159 -35.50 21.69 -29.29
CA LYS A 159 -34.13 21.31 -28.94
C LYS A 159 -33.62 20.17 -29.83
N LYS A 160 -32.32 20.20 -30.13
CA LYS A 160 -31.66 19.14 -30.91
C LYS A 160 -31.56 17.86 -30.09
N THR A 161 -31.98 16.76 -30.69
CA THR A 161 -31.94 15.43 -30.10
C THR A 161 -30.90 14.56 -30.80
N ALA A 162 -30.44 13.51 -30.12
CA ALA A 162 -29.51 12.55 -30.71
C ALA A 162 -29.89 11.11 -30.33
N ALA A 163 -29.54 10.19 -31.22
CA ALA A 163 -29.67 8.76 -31.00
C ALA A 163 -28.29 8.09 -31.05
N GLY A 164 -27.89 7.46 -29.94
CA GLY A 164 -26.58 6.83 -29.80
C GLY A 164 -25.43 7.80 -29.56
N SER A 165 -24.21 7.28 -29.53
CA SER A 165 -22.99 8.04 -29.21
C SER A 165 -21.89 7.81 -30.24
N CYS A 166 -21.06 8.81 -30.46
CA CYS A 166 -19.84 8.69 -31.25
C CYS A 166 -18.84 7.73 -30.59
N LEU A 167 -17.93 7.17 -31.39
CA LEU A 167 -16.84 6.34 -30.88
C LEU A 167 -15.73 7.20 -30.29
N LYS A 168 -15.25 6.79 -29.11
CA LYS A 168 -14.11 7.43 -28.43
C LYS A 168 -12.88 7.35 -29.34
N PRO A 169 -12.19 8.48 -29.61
CA PRO A 169 -10.96 8.47 -30.40
C PRO A 169 -9.88 7.55 -29.82
N GLU A 170 -9.10 6.93 -30.71
CA GLU A 170 -7.98 6.07 -30.34
C GLU A 170 -6.70 6.64 -30.95
N PHE A 171 -5.70 6.93 -30.11
CA PHE A 171 -4.41 7.46 -30.55
C PHE A 171 -3.58 6.36 -31.23
N SER A 172 -2.88 6.70 -32.31
CA SER A 172 -2.01 5.79 -33.05
C SER A 172 -0.70 5.44 -32.31
N VAL A 173 -0.32 6.27 -31.35
CA VAL A 173 0.88 6.11 -30.53
C VAL A 173 0.49 6.04 -29.05
N GLN A 174 1.17 5.19 -28.29
CA GLN A 174 0.90 5.03 -26.87
C GLN A 174 1.37 6.26 -26.07
N ALA A 175 0.61 6.68 -25.08
CA ALA A 175 1.06 7.66 -24.09
C ALA A 175 2.30 7.14 -23.33
N GLY A 176 3.27 8.00 -23.02
CA GLY A 176 4.51 7.58 -22.37
C GLY A 176 5.66 8.55 -22.58
N PHE A 177 6.89 8.05 -22.40
CA PHE A 177 8.13 8.82 -22.45
C PHE A 177 8.85 8.66 -23.78
N TYR A 178 9.29 9.77 -24.36
CA TYR A 178 9.99 9.83 -25.64
C TYR A 178 11.19 10.76 -25.54
N SER A 179 12.33 10.36 -26.12
CA SER A 179 13.54 11.19 -26.15
C SER A 179 13.51 12.30 -27.20
N GLU A 180 12.62 12.17 -28.18
CA GLU A 180 12.45 13.11 -29.30
C GLU A 180 10.95 13.36 -29.54
N ALA A 181 10.64 14.33 -30.40
CA ALA A 181 9.27 14.63 -30.79
C ALA A 181 8.55 13.39 -31.34
N VAL A 182 7.26 13.26 -31.06
CA VAL A 182 6.42 12.16 -31.51
C VAL A 182 5.28 12.67 -32.39
N SER A 183 5.05 12.01 -33.51
CA SER A 183 3.92 12.26 -34.40
C SER A 183 2.74 11.36 -34.02
N VAL A 184 1.62 11.96 -33.64
CA VAL A 184 0.41 11.26 -33.20
C VAL A 184 -0.70 11.48 -34.23
N SER A 185 -1.44 10.41 -34.53
CA SER A 185 -2.64 10.44 -35.36
C SER A 185 -3.76 9.65 -34.67
N PHE A 186 -4.92 9.54 -35.29
CA PHE A 186 -6.01 8.69 -34.78
C PHE A 186 -6.22 7.47 -35.66
N ILE A 187 -6.53 6.34 -35.05
CA ILE A 187 -6.89 5.09 -35.73
C ILE A 187 -8.40 4.80 -35.56
N ASN A 188 -8.93 3.89 -36.39
CA ASN A 188 -10.33 3.45 -36.32
C ASN A 188 -11.38 4.58 -36.48
N ILE A 189 -11.04 5.65 -37.20
CA ILE A 189 -11.90 6.81 -37.44
C ILE A 189 -13.15 6.40 -38.25
N LYS A 190 -14.33 6.88 -37.86
CA LYS A 190 -15.58 6.69 -38.60
C LYS A 190 -15.80 7.82 -39.60
N GLU A 191 -16.25 7.46 -40.80
CA GLU A 191 -16.47 8.42 -41.91
C GLU A 191 -17.54 9.49 -41.59
N ASP A 192 -18.48 9.19 -40.68
CA ASP A 192 -19.58 10.09 -40.28
C ASP A 192 -19.33 10.84 -38.97
N GLU A 193 -18.11 10.76 -38.41
CA GLU A 193 -17.72 11.40 -37.16
C GLU A 193 -16.49 12.30 -37.36
N THR A 194 -16.52 13.48 -36.74
CA THR A 194 -15.42 14.44 -36.78
C THR A 194 -14.73 14.46 -35.43
N ILE A 195 -13.41 14.22 -35.41
CA ILE A 195 -12.59 14.29 -34.21
C ILE A 195 -12.13 15.74 -34.01
N TYR A 196 -12.30 16.25 -32.79
CA TYR A 196 -11.73 17.51 -32.32
C TYR A 196 -10.76 17.23 -31.18
N TYR A 197 -9.64 17.94 -31.14
CA TYR A 197 -8.59 17.72 -30.17
C TYR A 197 -8.00 19.02 -29.60
N THR A 198 -7.34 18.88 -28.46
CA THR A 198 -6.64 19.93 -27.72
C THR A 198 -5.30 19.40 -27.22
N THR A 199 -4.28 20.24 -27.19
CA THR A 199 -2.91 19.89 -26.71
C THR A 199 -2.57 20.56 -25.38
N ASP A 200 -3.50 21.34 -24.82
CA ASP A 200 -3.34 22.20 -23.64
C ASP A 200 -4.15 21.70 -22.44
N ALA A 201 -4.51 20.41 -22.43
CA ALA A 201 -5.36 19.77 -21.42
C ALA A 201 -6.82 20.23 -21.34
N SER A 202 -7.27 21.21 -22.14
CA SER A 202 -8.68 21.64 -22.17
C SER A 202 -9.61 20.55 -22.73
N GLU A 203 -10.89 20.53 -22.34
CA GLU A 203 -11.88 19.60 -22.88
C GLU A 203 -12.14 19.92 -24.35
N PRO A 204 -12.02 18.94 -25.26
CA PRO A 204 -12.31 19.17 -26.67
C PRO A 204 -13.79 19.48 -26.89
N THR A 205 -14.06 20.54 -27.64
CA THR A 205 -15.39 20.93 -28.10
C THR A 205 -15.40 21.03 -29.62
N ILE A 206 -16.57 21.26 -30.22
CA ILE A 206 -16.69 21.57 -31.66
C ILE A 206 -15.94 22.84 -32.09
N PHE A 207 -15.47 23.66 -31.14
CA PHE A 207 -14.67 24.85 -31.38
C PHE A 207 -13.16 24.61 -31.23
N SER A 208 -12.75 23.42 -30.79
CA SER A 208 -11.35 23.02 -30.70
C SER A 208 -10.77 22.74 -32.09
N THR A 209 -9.50 22.34 -32.16
CA THR A 209 -8.86 22.02 -33.44
C THR A 209 -9.49 20.76 -34.04
N GLN A 210 -10.06 20.89 -35.23
CA GLN A 210 -10.55 19.75 -36.00
C GLN A 210 -9.36 18.91 -36.50
N TYR A 211 -9.40 17.60 -36.25
CA TYR A 211 -8.44 16.67 -36.83
C TYR A 211 -8.77 16.42 -38.32
N ILE A 212 -7.75 16.50 -39.17
CA ILE A 212 -7.85 16.15 -40.59
C ILE A 212 -7.31 14.73 -40.75
N PRO A 213 -8.09 13.77 -41.26
CA PRO A 213 -7.61 12.41 -41.49
C PRO A 213 -6.30 12.38 -42.30
N GLU A 214 -5.43 11.43 -41.98
CA GLU A 214 -4.08 11.27 -42.58
C GLU A 214 -3.07 12.39 -42.23
N THR A 215 -3.43 13.35 -41.37
CA THR A 215 -2.47 14.32 -40.81
C THR A 215 -1.89 13.87 -39.46
N GLU A 216 -0.74 14.42 -39.10
CA GLU A 216 -0.05 14.15 -37.84
C GLU A 216 -0.11 15.36 -36.92
N ILE A 217 -0.29 15.08 -35.63
CA ILE A 217 -0.17 16.03 -34.52
C ILE A 217 1.22 15.81 -33.94
N VAL A 218 2.10 16.80 -34.09
CA VAL A 218 3.47 16.71 -33.57
C VAL A 218 3.49 17.17 -32.11
N CYS A 219 3.93 16.29 -31.21
CA CYS A 219 4.25 16.61 -29.82
C CYS A 219 5.77 16.71 -29.68
N ASP A 220 6.31 17.93 -29.69
CA ASP A 220 7.75 18.22 -29.56
C ASP A 220 8.17 18.70 -28.16
N THR A 221 7.19 18.83 -27.27
CA THR A 221 7.31 19.15 -25.85
C THR A 221 6.31 18.31 -25.04
N THR A 222 6.53 18.17 -23.73
CA THR A 222 5.59 17.44 -22.87
C THR A 222 4.18 18.00 -23.01
N SER A 223 3.26 17.17 -23.51
CA SER A 223 1.93 17.60 -23.96
C SER A 223 0.84 16.66 -23.46
N CYS A 224 -0.29 17.24 -23.05
CA CYS A 224 -1.50 16.49 -22.70
C CYS A 224 -2.51 16.60 -23.85
N LEU A 225 -2.56 15.57 -24.69
CA LEU A 225 -3.47 15.50 -25.83
C LEU A 225 -4.83 14.95 -25.37
N ARG A 226 -5.90 15.70 -25.64
CA ARG A 226 -7.28 15.25 -25.43
C ARG A 226 -8.06 15.29 -26.73
N ALA A 227 -8.94 14.32 -26.95
CA ALA A 227 -9.74 14.22 -28.17
C ALA A 227 -11.16 13.71 -27.91
N CYS A 228 -12.12 14.22 -28.69
CA CYS A 228 -13.53 13.82 -28.65
C CYS A 228 -14.12 13.79 -30.07
N SER A 229 -14.98 12.81 -30.36
CA SER A 229 -15.67 12.67 -31.64
C SER A 229 -17.07 13.29 -31.57
N PHE A 230 -17.46 14.02 -32.61
CA PHE A 230 -18.76 14.68 -32.75
C PHE A 230 -19.42 14.33 -34.08
N SER A 231 -20.74 14.28 -34.10
CA SER A 231 -21.55 14.10 -35.32
C SER A 231 -22.92 14.76 -35.12
N GLU A 232 -23.56 15.22 -36.20
CA GLU A 232 -24.78 16.04 -36.12
C GLU A 232 -25.97 15.33 -35.43
N ASN A 233 -26.05 14.00 -35.52
CA ASN A 233 -27.18 13.20 -35.03
C ASN A 233 -26.80 12.22 -33.90
N LYS A 234 -25.60 12.34 -33.32
CA LYS A 234 -25.08 11.47 -32.26
C LYS A 234 -24.64 12.30 -31.06
N LEU A 235 -24.66 11.68 -29.88
CA LEU A 235 -24.03 12.25 -28.69
C LEU A 235 -22.51 12.24 -28.85
N PRO A 236 -21.79 13.25 -28.31
CA PRO A 236 -20.34 13.25 -28.28
C PRO A 236 -19.78 11.98 -27.63
N SER A 237 -18.60 11.56 -28.06
CA SER A 237 -17.92 10.42 -27.42
C SER A 237 -17.44 10.78 -26.02
N ASN A 238 -17.01 9.76 -25.24
CA ASN A 238 -16.14 10.02 -24.10
C ASN A 238 -14.81 10.65 -24.57
N ILE A 239 -14.15 11.40 -23.69
CA ILE A 239 -12.86 12.03 -23.99
C ILE A 239 -11.75 10.97 -23.94
N ALA A 240 -10.90 10.95 -24.97
CA ALA A 240 -9.63 10.24 -24.98
C ALA A 240 -8.53 11.18 -24.48
N THR A 241 -7.71 10.71 -23.54
CA THR A 241 -6.60 11.48 -22.94
C THR A 241 -5.31 10.68 -23.03
N ALA A 242 -4.22 11.35 -23.41
CA ALA A 242 -2.88 10.80 -23.45
C ALA A 242 -1.86 11.89 -23.12
N THR A 243 -1.00 11.62 -22.13
CA THR A 243 0.18 12.45 -21.86
C THR A 243 1.40 11.88 -22.59
N TYR A 244 2.06 12.73 -23.38
CA TYR A 244 3.35 12.43 -24.02
C TYR A 244 4.42 13.26 -23.34
N PHE A 245 5.36 12.59 -22.68
CA PHE A 245 6.50 13.22 -22.01
C PHE A 245 7.67 13.27 -22.98
N ILE A 246 8.09 14.47 -23.38
CA ILE A 246 9.08 14.65 -24.44
C ILE A 246 10.37 15.22 -23.86
N ASN A 247 11.47 14.48 -24.06
CA ASN A 247 12.79 14.85 -23.58
C ASN A 247 12.82 15.15 -22.06
N GLU A 248 11.98 14.45 -21.31
CA GLU A 248 12.05 14.45 -19.85
C GLU A 248 13.29 13.66 -19.39
N ARG A 249 13.79 14.01 -18.21
CA ARG A 249 14.85 13.20 -17.57
C ARG A 249 14.33 11.80 -17.23
N SER A 250 15.24 10.85 -17.08
CA SER A 250 14.88 9.52 -16.57
C SER A 250 14.40 9.59 -15.12
N PHE A 251 13.33 8.83 -14.84
CA PHE A 251 12.73 8.73 -13.53
C PHE A 251 12.92 7.34 -12.94
N ASN A 252 13.21 7.27 -11.63
CA ASN A 252 13.28 6.01 -10.87
C ASN A 252 12.05 5.80 -9.98
N LEU A 253 11.00 6.60 -10.22
CA LEU A 253 9.77 6.64 -9.47
C LEU A 253 8.60 6.56 -10.46
N PRO A 254 7.44 6.03 -10.03
CA PRO A 254 6.25 6.07 -10.86
C PRO A 254 5.85 7.53 -11.12
N VAL A 255 5.23 7.78 -12.26
CA VAL A 255 4.79 9.12 -12.67
C VAL A 255 3.27 9.19 -12.71
N VAL A 256 2.72 10.19 -12.03
CA VAL A 256 1.30 10.54 -12.07
C VAL A 256 1.13 11.74 -13.01
N SER A 257 0.23 11.64 -14.00
CA SER A 257 -0.23 12.77 -14.80
C SER A 257 -1.68 13.08 -14.46
N ILE A 258 -1.95 14.31 -14.02
CA ILE A 258 -3.29 14.85 -13.83
C ILE A 258 -3.59 15.81 -14.96
N VAL A 259 -4.61 15.52 -15.74
CA VAL A 259 -5.06 16.34 -16.87
C VAL A 259 -6.43 16.90 -16.58
N THR A 260 -6.54 18.23 -16.48
CA THR A 260 -7.78 18.93 -16.15
C THR A 260 -7.86 20.26 -16.88
N GLU A 261 -9.07 20.79 -17.04
CA GLU A 261 -9.28 22.18 -17.44
C GLU A 261 -8.44 23.14 -16.61
N GLN A 262 -7.75 24.09 -17.25
CA GLN A 262 -6.88 25.05 -16.55
C GLN A 262 -7.68 25.91 -15.55
N LYS A 263 -8.93 26.24 -15.87
CA LYS A 263 -9.85 26.93 -14.96
C LYS A 263 -10.09 26.17 -13.65
N ASN A 264 -10.09 24.83 -13.67
CA ASN A 264 -10.25 24.05 -12.44
C ASN A 264 -9.08 24.24 -11.46
N LEU A 265 -7.91 24.66 -11.96
CA LEU A 265 -6.74 24.94 -11.14
C LEU A 265 -6.67 26.41 -10.74
N THR A 266 -6.81 27.32 -11.72
CA THR A 266 -6.40 28.72 -11.54
C THR A 266 -7.48 29.77 -11.76
N ASP A 267 -8.72 29.39 -12.09
CA ASP A 267 -9.80 30.36 -12.20
C ASP A 267 -10.12 31.01 -10.85
N ASP A 268 -10.40 32.31 -10.85
CA ASP A 268 -10.65 33.07 -9.63
C ASP A 268 -11.92 32.62 -8.89
N ILE A 269 -12.93 32.12 -9.59
CA ILE A 269 -14.21 31.69 -9.02
C ILE A 269 -14.15 30.22 -8.61
N ILE A 270 -13.54 29.35 -9.42
CA ILE A 270 -13.62 27.89 -9.24
C ILE A 270 -12.28 27.17 -9.07
N GLY A 271 -11.15 27.84 -9.27
CA GLY A 271 -9.83 27.23 -9.27
C GLY A 271 -9.39 26.74 -7.90
N ILE A 272 -8.96 25.47 -7.79
CA ILE A 272 -8.60 24.85 -6.51
C ILE A 272 -7.20 25.20 -6.00
N TYR A 273 -6.38 25.90 -6.78
CA TYR A 273 -5.03 26.34 -6.41
C TYR A 273 -4.92 27.86 -6.18
N VAL A 274 -6.03 28.60 -6.15
CA VAL A 274 -5.99 30.07 -6.06
C VAL A 274 -6.65 30.64 -4.81
N ARG A 275 -6.20 31.84 -4.45
CA ARG A 275 -6.93 32.70 -3.52
C ARG A 275 -8.02 33.42 -4.31
N GLY A 276 -9.08 32.67 -4.60
CA GLY A 276 -10.16 33.14 -5.43
C GLY A 276 -11.25 33.91 -4.68
N THR A 277 -12.17 34.52 -5.44
CA THR A 277 -13.28 35.33 -4.94
C THR A 277 -14.34 34.53 -4.16
N ASN A 278 -14.49 33.24 -4.44
CA ASN A 278 -15.36 32.34 -3.67
C ASN A 278 -14.63 31.63 -2.53
N GLY A 279 -13.45 32.10 -2.13
CA GLY A 279 -12.72 31.51 -1.03
C GLY A 279 -13.51 31.60 0.27
N ILE A 280 -13.48 30.54 1.08
CA ILE A 280 -14.02 30.53 2.44
C ILE A 280 -12.89 30.63 3.46
N GLU A 281 -13.20 31.06 4.68
CA GLU A 281 -12.24 30.96 5.78
C GLU A 281 -12.16 29.53 6.32
N TYR A 282 -10.96 29.16 6.78
CA TYR A 282 -10.72 27.92 7.50
C TYR A 282 -9.98 28.23 8.80
N THR A 283 -10.11 27.37 9.82
CA THR A 283 -9.45 27.56 11.11
C THR A 283 -7.93 27.64 10.91
N ASN A 284 -7.29 28.66 11.49
CA ASN A 284 -5.85 28.95 11.32
C ASN A 284 -5.43 29.21 9.85
N SER A 285 -6.35 29.68 9.01
CA SER A 285 -6.04 30.12 7.63
C SER A 285 -5.46 31.54 7.59
N ASN A 286 -4.69 31.82 6.54
CA ASN A 286 -4.25 33.17 6.21
C ASN A 286 -5.29 33.88 5.34
N GLY A 287 -6.55 33.98 5.81
CA GLY A 287 -7.69 34.58 5.10
C GLY A 287 -8.31 33.67 4.03
N PRO A 288 -9.46 34.09 3.44
CA PRO A 288 -10.26 33.25 2.56
C PRO A 288 -9.52 32.81 1.30
N ALA A 289 -9.72 31.57 0.86
CA ALA A 289 -9.18 31.05 -0.40
C ALA A 289 -9.97 29.84 -0.92
N ASN A 290 -9.91 29.61 -2.23
CA ASN A 290 -10.67 28.55 -2.89
C ASN A 290 -10.22 27.15 -2.47
N TRP A 291 -8.95 26.95 -2.10
CA TRP A 291 -8.44 25.67 -1.63
C TRP A 291 -9.01 25.22 -0.26
N TYR A 292 -9.81 26.06 0.41
CA TYR A 292 -10.55 25.67 1.62
C TYR A 292 -11.94 25.12 1.33
N GLN A 293 -12.48 25.37 0.14
CA GLN A 293 -13.81 24.91 -0.23
C GLN A 293 -13.88 23.38 -0.27
N ASP A 294 -15.04 22.85 0.15
CA ASP A 294 -15.35 21.43 0.05
C ASP A 294 -16.03 21.13 -1.29
N TRP A 295 -15.25 21.24 -2.36
CA TRP A 295 -15.67 20.96 -3.73
C TRP A 295 -14.67 20.08 -4.46
N ASP A 296 -15.09 19.51 -5.59
CA ASP A 296 -14.25 18.69 -6.44
C ASP A 296 -14.25 19.15 -7.90
N ARG A 297 -13.22 18.75 -8.66
CA ARG A 297 -13.04 19.12 -10.07
C ARG A 297 -12.81 17.87 -10.91
N PRO A 298 -13.44 17.78 -12.09
CA PRO A 298 -13.20 16.66 -12.99
C PRO A 298 -11.77 16.73 -13.55
N ALA A 299 -11.11 15.57 -13.59
CA ALA A 299 -9.78 15.40 -14.15
C ALA A 299 -9.64 14.00 -14.78
N ASN A 300 -8.62 13.82 -15.59
CA ASN A 300 -8.13 12.52 -16.01
C ASN A 300 -6.84 12.21 -15.24
N PHE A 301 -6.78 11.03 -14.64
CA PHE A 301 -5.63 10.52 -13.91
C PHE A 301 -4.95 9.42 -14.71
N GLU A 302 -3.69 9.64 -15.05
CA GLU A 302 -2.82 8.62 -15.64
C GLU A 302 -1.72 8.25 -14.65
N LEU A 303 -1.40 6.95 -14.57
CA LEU A 303 -0.27 6.44 -13.81
C LEU A 303 0.66 5.69 -14.76
N PHE A 304 1.95 5.99 -14.65
CA PHE A 304 3.03 5.31 -15.33
C PHE A 304 3.94 4.64 -14.29
N ASP A 305 4.34 3.39 -14.53
CA ASP A 305 5.30 2.67 -13.69
C ASP A 305 6.73 3.23 -13.84
N GLU A 306 7.66 2.70 -13.06
CA GLU A 306 9.09 3.05 -13.08
C GLU A 306 9.75 2.75 -14.44
N GLU A 307 9.20 1.83 -15.22
CA GLU A 307 9.62 1.53 -16.59
C GLU A 307 9.01 2.48 -17.64
N GLY A 308 8.09 3.35 -17.23
CA GLY A 308 7.43 4.34 -18.08
C GLY A 308 6.20 3.82 -18.83
N ASN A 309 5.70 2.62 -18.52
CA ASN A 309 4.48 2.08 -19.10
C ASN A 309 3.25 2.68 -18.42
N ARG A 310 2.24 3.05 -19.19
CA ARG A 310 0.97 3.54 -18.64
C ARG A 310 0.14 2.39 -18.06
N CYS A 311 0.05 2.30 -16.74
CA CYS A 311 -0.69 1.26 -16.01
C CYS A 311 -2.15 1.62 -15.74
N LEU A 312 -2.49 2.91 -15.67
CA LEU A 312 -3.85 3.38 -15.43
C LEU A 312 -4.14 4.64 -16.24
N ASN A 313 -5.37 4.77 -16.75
CA ASN A 313 -5.90 5.96 -17.39
C ASN A 313 -7.41 6.04 -17.13
N GLN A 314 -7.83 6.97 -16.26
CA GLN A 314 -9.21 7.04 -15.80
C GLN A 314 -9.64 8.48 -15.51
N GLU A 315 -10.83 8.86 -15.98
CA GLU A 315 -11.47 10.09 -15.53
C GLU A 315 -12.05 9.93 -14.12
N LEU A 316 -11.84 10.95 -13.29
CA LEU A 316 -12.20 10.97 -11.88
C LEU A 316 -12.30 12.41 -11.37
N ASP A 317 -12.73 12.59 -10.12
CA ASP A 317 -12.67 13.90 -9.48
C ASP A 317 -11.37 14.06 -8.66
N ILE A 318 -10.83 15.28 -8.64
CA ILE A 318 -9.76 15.70 -7.72
C ILE A 318 -10.28 16.77 -6.77
N ALA A 319 -9.76 16.79 -5.55
CA ALA A 319 -10.09 17.81 -4.56
C ALA A 319 -8.93 18.04 -3.60
N ILE A 320 -8.80 19.25 -3.08
CA ILE A 320 -7.72 19.59 -2.12
C ILE A 320 -7.98 18.88 -0.78
N ILE A 321 -6.90 18.43 -0.14
CA ILE A 321 -6.91 17.86 1.22
C ILE A 321 -5.77 18.40 2.08
N GLY A 322 -5.94 18.30 3.39
CA GLY A 322 -4.98 18.72 4.41
C GLY A 322 -5.62 19.70 5.38
N ALA A 323 -4.86 20.24 6.31
CA ALA A 323 -5.27 21.40 7.11
C ALA A 323 -4.16 22.46 6.97
N GLY A 324 -3.11 22.36 7.80
CA GLY A 324 -1.93 23.22 7.65
C GLY A 324 -1.27 23.12 6.27
N SER A 325 -1.15 21.91 5.72
CA SER A 325 -0.49 21.69 4.43
C SER A 325 -1.17 22.37 3.25
N ARG A 326 -2.51 22.47 3.21
CA ARG A 326 -3.20 23.25 2.16
C ARG A 326 -3.09 24.76 2.36
N THR A 327 -2.91 25.22 3.60
CA THR A 327 -2.75 26.64 3.93
C THR A 327 -1.36 27.15 3.59
N PHE A 328 -0.33 26.41 4.00
CA PHE A 328 1.03 26.95 4.06
C PHE A 328 1.94 26.41 2.94
N SER A 329 1.71 25.19 2.44
CA SER A 329 2.56 24.62 1.39
C SER A 329 2.15 25.15 0.01
N PRO A 330 3.10 25.52 -0.87
CA PRO A 330 2.79 25.93 -2.24
C PRO A 330 2.22 24.76 -3.07
N GLN A 331 2.83 23.58 -2.98
CA GLN A 331 2.30 22.34 -3.54
C GLN A 331 1.17 21.80 -2.65
N LYS A 332 -0.02 21.56 -3.22
CA LYS A 332 -1.19 21.06 -2.48
C LYS A 332 -1.31 19.54 -2.58
N SER A 333 -1.81 18.92 -1.52
CA SER A 333 -2.22 17.51 -1.57
C SER A 333 -3.59 17.37 -2.25
N LEU A 334 -3.77 16.30 -3.02
CA LEU A 334 -5.00 16.04 -3.77
C LEU A 334 -5.60 14.68 -3.38
N LYS A 335 -6.92 14.66 -3.15
CA LYS A 335 -7.74 13.44 -3.16
C LYS A 335 -7.89 13.00 -4.61
N ILE A 336 -7.80 11.70 -4.85
CA ILE A 336 -8.08 11.06 -6.15
C ILE A 336 -9.36 10.25 -5.97
N LEU A 337 -10.45 10.70 -6.59
CA LEU A 337 -11.82 10.27 -6.29
C LEU A 337 -12.51 9.66 -7.52
N PRO A 338 -12.34 8.36 -7.77
CA PRO A 338 -13.18 7.62 -8.70
C PRO A 338 -14.66 7.78 -8.37
N ARG A 339 -15.49 8.04 -9.39
CA ARG A 339 -16.94 8.18 -9.23
C ARG A 339 -17.67 7.41 -10.31
N LYS A 340 -18.86 6.90 -9.97
CA LYS A 340 -19.76 6.25 -10.93
C LYS A 340 -20.13 7.13 -12.13
N LYS A 341 -20.10 8.46 -11.99
CA LYS A 341 -20.34 9.41 -13.10
C LYS A 341 -19.32 9.26 -14.25
N PHE A 342 -18.14 8.70 -13.98
CA PHE A 342 -17.11 8.39 -14.99
C PHE A 342 -17.07 6.91 -15.43
N GLY A 343 -18.03 6.08 -15.00
CA GLY A 343 -18.14 4.66 -15.37
C GLY A 343 -17.53 3.68 -14.36
N ASP A 344 -16.40 3.99 -13.73
CA ASP A 344 -15.81 3.18 -12.66
C ASP A 344 -15.56 4.01 -11.40
N ASN A 345 -15.98 3.49 -10.25
CA ASN A 345 -15.79 4.11 -8.94
C ASN A 345 -14.69 3.43 -8.11
N GLN A 346 -13.78 2.72 -8.78
CA GLN A 346 -12.59 2.10 -8.21
C GLN A 346 -11.37 2.41 -9.07
N LEU A 347 -10.18 2.33 -8.46
CA LEU A 347 -8.90 2.30 -9.16
C LEU A 347 -8.42 0.86 -9.18
N ARG A 348 -8.43 0.22 -10.35
CA ARG A 348 -8.05 -1.19 -10.53
C ARG A 348 -6.56 -1.34 -10.79
N TYR A 349 -5.75 -0.86 -9.84
CA TYR A 349 -4.31 -0.96 -9.88
C TYR A 349 -3.76 -1.17 -8.48
N ASP A 350 -2.71 -1.98 -8.37
CA ASP A 350 -2.00 -2.19 -7.11
C ASP A 350 -0.97 -1.07 -6.92
N PHE A 351 -1.37 -0.04 -6.17
CA PHE A 351 -0.49 1.11 -5.91
C PHE A 351 0.64 0.77 -4.94
N PHE A 352 0.45 -0.24 -4.08
CA PHE A 352 1.33 -0.54 -2.95
C PHE A 352 1.71 -2.03 -2.90
N PRO A 353 2.24 -2.61 -3.98
CA PRO A 353 2.45 -4.06 -4.09
C PRO A 353 3.43 -4.60 -3.04
N SER A 354 4.36 -3.78 -2.55
CA SER A 354 5.33 -4.19 -1.53
C SER A 354 4.77 -4.23 -0.11
N SER A 355 3.71 -3.46 0.20
CA SER A 355 3.19 -3.32 1.57
C SER A 355 1.76 -3.78 1.73
N LYS A 356 0.95 -3.77 0.67
CA LYS A 356 -0.47 -4.16 0.64
C LYS A 356 -0.82 -4.82 -0.71
N PRO A 357 -0.18 -5.95 -1.08
CA PRO A 357 -0.36 -6.56 -2.38
C PRO A 357 -1.81 -6.97 -2.66
N GLY A 358 -2.30 -6.70 -3.87
CA GLY A 358 -3.60 -7.15 -4.36
C GLY A 358 -4.82 -6.39 -3.81
N HIS A 359 -4.61 -5.27 -3.11
CA HIS A 359 -5.68 -4.44 -2.58
C HIS A 359 -6.49 -3.72 -3.67
N LYS A 360 -7.74 -3.38 -3.35
CA LYS A 360 -8.65 -2.61 -4.22
C LYS A 360 -8.93 -1.26 -3.60
N TYR A 361 -8.90 -0.20 -4.40
CA TYR A 361 -9.01 1.17 -3.89
C TYR A 361 -10.25 1.89 -4.43
N LYS A 362 -11.12 2.37 -3.53
CA LYS A 362 -12.22 3.30 -3.87
C LYS A 362 -11.75 4.75 -4.01
N GLY A 363 -10.60 5.07 -3.44
CA GLY A 363 -9.94 6.37 -3.54
C GLY A 363 -8.58 6.33 -2.88
N ILE A 364 -7.67 7.17 -3.37
CA ILE A 364 -6.32 7.37 -2.80
C ILE A 364 -6.09 8.88 -2.65
N GLN A 365 -4.90 9.25 -2.16
CA GLN A 365 -4.46 10.64 -2.19
C GLN A 365 -3.01 10.73 -2.65
N ILE A 366 -2.66 11.86 -3.24
CA ILE A 366 -1.27 12.27 -3.45
C ILE A 366 -0.94 13.37 -2.43
N ARG A 367 -0.06 13.05 -1.48
CA ARG A 367 0.28 13.89 -0.33
C ARG A 367 1.60 14.60 -0.56
N ASN A 368 1.64 15.90 -0.26
CA ASN A 368 2.84 16.74 -0.30
C ASN A 368 3.77 16.57 0.92
N SER A 369 3.65 15.49 1.70
CA SER A 369 4.42 15.25 2.93
C SER A 369 4.13 16.17 4.13
N GLY A 370 3.07 16.99 4.11
CA GLY A 370 2.65 17.72 5.30
C GLY A 370 3.70 18.73 5.79
N ASN A 371 4.04 18.66 7.08
CA ASN A 371 5.06 19.50 7.71
C ASN A 371 6.49 19.15 7.25
N ASP A 372 6.72 17.92 6.77
CA ASP A 372 8.00 17.47 6.21
C ASP A 372 8.22 17.90 4.74
N PHE A 373 7.26 18.64 4.15
CA PHE A 373 7.34 19.12 2.75
C PHE A 373 8.65 19.81 2.41
N GLY A 374 9.10 20.73 3.28
CA GLY A 374 10.32 21.50 3.08
C GLY A 374 11.61 20.78 3.49
N SER A 375 11.54 19.54 3.97
CA SER A 375 12.68 18.75 4.43
C SER A 375 12.88 17.49 3.59
N THR A 376 12.41 16.32 4.07
CA THR A 376 12.80 15.02 3.50
C THR A 376 11.83 14.46 2.48
N MET A 377 10.57 14.93 2.46
CA MET A 377 9.47 14.38 1.66
C MET A 377 9.12 12.90 1.92
N MET A 378 9.67 12.28 2.96
CA MET A 378 9.52 10.85 3.24
C MET A 378 9.19 10.52 4.68
N ARG A 379 9.23 11.48 5.61
CA ARG A 379 9.20 11.23 7.06
C ARG A 379 8.00 10.41 7.55
N ASP A 380 6.78 10.84 7.23
CA ASP A 380 5.56 10.09 7.57
C ASP A 380 5.51 8.73 6.87
N GLY A 381 5.89 8.64 5.59
CA GLY A 381 6.00 7.37 4.87
C GLY A 381 7.00 6.39 5.48
N PHE A 382 8.14 6.90 5.92
CA PHE A 382 9.19 6.18 6.61
C PHE A 382 8.69 5.62 7.93
N MET A 383 8.06 6.45 8.77
CA MET A 383 7.49 6.01 10.04
C MET A 383 6.45 4.90 9.82
N GLN A 384 5.52 5.07 8.87
CA GLN A 384 4.56 4.01 8.51
C GLN A 384 5.25 2.72 8.05
N THR A 385 6.43 2.79 7.43
CA THR A 385 7.19 1.63 6.95
C THR A 385 7.85 0.84 8.09
N LEU A 386 8.22 1.49 9.21
CA LEU A 386 8.97 0.84 10.29
C LEU A 386 8.22 -0.34 10.93
N ILE A 387 6.89 -0.23 11.00
CA ILE A 387 5.98 -1.15 11.71
C ILE A 387 5.40 -2.25 10.80
N ILE A 388 5.62 -2.17 9.48
CA ILE A 388 5.16 -3.18 8.52
C ILE A 388 5.83 -4.53 8.82
N ASN A 389 5.01 -5.59 8.89
CA ASN A 389 5.43 -6.97 9.21
C ASN A 389 6.15 -7.09 10.57
N ARG A 390 5.82 -6.22 11.53
CA ARG A 390 6.43 -6.18 12.86
C ARG A 390 5.44 -5.96 14.01
N MET A 391 4.33 -5.29 13.73
CA MET A 391 3.30 -4.96 14.72
C MET A 391 1.91 -5.08 14.10
N ASP A 392 0.95 -5.60 14.87
CA ASP A 392 -0.48 -5.51 14.57
C ASP A 392 -1.01 -4.09 14.87
N ILE A 393 -0.90 -3.21 13.89
CA ILE A 393 -1.37 -1.82 13.94
C ILE A 393 -1.90 -1.43 12.56
N ASP A 394 -3.03 -0.72 12.53
CA ASP A 394 -3.55 -0.20 11.27
C ASP A 394 -2.68 0.97 10.79
N TYR A 395 -1.99 0.79 9.65
CA TYR A 395 -1.08 1.78 9.05
C TYR A 395 -1.50 2.16 7.63
N LEU A 396 -1.02 3.30 7.15
CA LEU A 396 -1.30 3.82 5.81
C LEU A 396 -0.14 3.54 4.86
N ALA A 397 -0.42 2.84 3.76
CA ALA A 397 0.60 2.56 2.75
C ALA A 397 1.17 3.84 2.09
N TYR A 398 2.42 3.74 1.63
CA TYR A 398 3.23 4.82 1.10
C TYR A 398 4.01 4.40 -0.14
N ARG A 399 3.99 5.24 -1.18
CA ARG A 399 4.89 5.14 -2.35
C ARG A 399 5.19 6.55 -2.88
N PRO A 400 6.45 6.99 -2.98
CA PRO A 400 6.77 8.27 -3.60
C PRO A 400 6.52 8.20 -5.10
N ALA A 401 5.96 9.27 -5.67
CA ALA A 401 5.71 9.38 -7.11
C ALA A 401 6.06 10.79 -7.59
N ILE A 402 6.34 10.92 -8.88
CA ILE A 402 6.52 12.22 -9.53
C ILE A 402 5.16 12.66 -10.06
N CYS A 403 4.78 13.90 -9.80
CA CYS A 403 3.51 14.44 -10.25
C CYS A 403 3.73 15.43 -11.40
N PHE A 404 2.92 15.29 -12.44
CA PHE A 404 2.69 16.29 -13.48
C PHE A 404 1.22 16.72 -13.46
N ILE A 405 0.97 18.02 -13.66
CA ILE A 405 -0.39 18.54 -13.82
C ILE A 405 -0.42 19.35 -15.10
N ASN A 406 -1.29 18.97 -16.05
CA ASN A 406 -1.37 19.57 -17.39
C ASN A 406 -0.02 19.63 -18.12
N GLY A 407 0.78 18.56 -18.00
CA GLY A 407 2.11 18.48 -18.63
C GLY A 407 3.22 19.24 -17.90
N GLU A 408 2.89 20.02 -16.87
CA GLU A 408 3.87 20.73 -16.05
C GLU A 408 4.39 19.84 -14.91
N TYR A 409 5.69 19.84 -14.69
CA TYR A 409 6.32 19.13 -13.57
C TYR A 409 5.94 19.77 -12.23
N TYR A 410 5.34 18.99 -11.32
CA TYR A 410 4.97 19.39 -9.95
C TYR A 410 5.86 18.77 -8.87
N GLY A 411 6.80 17.90 -9.23
CA GLY A 411 7.72 17.24 -8.29
C GLY A 411 7.11 16.12 -7.48
N ILE A 412 7.88 15.67 -6.48
CA ILE A 412 7.50 14.51 -5.66
C ILE A 412 6.17 14.79 -4.95
N GLN A 413 5.23 13.84 -5.05
CA GLN A 413 4.07 13.69 -4.18
C GLN A 413 3.89 12.21 -3.84
N ASN A 414 3.55 11.93 -2.60
CA ASN A 414 3.45 10.56 -2.11
C ASN A 414 2.07 10.00 -2.38
N LEU A 415 1.96 8.92 -3.16
CA LEU A 415 0.76 8.10 -3.21
C LEU A 415 0.52 7.51 -1.82
N ARG A 416 -0.70 7.70 -1.29
CA ARG A 416 -1.11 7.21 0.03
C ARG A 416 -2.51 6.63 0.03
N GLU A 417 -2.72 5.64 0.89
CA GLU A 417 -4.07 5.32 1.36
C GLU A 417 -4.70 6.51 2.08
N ARG A 418 -6.04 6.55 2.08
CA ARG A 418 -6.81 7.57 2.81
C ARG A 418 -7.24 6.99 4.14
N SER A 419 -6.99 7.67 5.26
CA SER A 419 -7.39 7.26 6.62
C SER A 419 -8.89 7.49 6.91
N ASN A 420 -9.76 7.13 5.98
CA ASN A 420 -11.20 7.26 6.09
C ASN A 420 -11.88 5.91 5.75
N LYS A 421 -13.16 5.94 5.38
CA LYS A 421 -13.88 4.74 4.91
C LYS A 421 -13.19 3.96 3.80
N ASP A 422 -12.40 4.62 2.95
CA ASP A 422 -11.68 3.95 1.86
C ASP A 422 -10.59 3.02 2.42
N TYR A 423 -10.02 3.34 3.59
CA TYR A 423 -9.08 2.46 4.31
C TYR A 423 -9.73 1.13 4.67
N LEU A 424 -10.88 1.18 5.33
CA LEU A 424 -11.59 0.01 5.83
C LEU A 424 -12.15 -0.85 4.70
N TYR A 425 -12.58 -0.22 3.60
CA TYR A 425 -12.90 -0.96 2.40
C TYR A 425 -11.67 -1.70 1.85
N SER A 426 -10.52 -1.01 1.72
CA SER A 426 -9.34 -1.57 1.07
C SER A 426 -8.67 -2.67 1.90
N ASN A 427 -8.65 -2.52 3.24
CA ASN A 427 -7.94 -3.41 4.16
C ASN A 427 -8.83 -4.49 4.79
N TYR A 428 -10.14 -4.24 4.90
CA TYR A 428 -11.07 -5.14 5.59
C TYR A 428 -12.30 -5.52 4.76
N GLY A 429 -12.47 -4.95 3.56
CA GLY A 429 -13.64 -5.20 2.72
C GLY A 429 -14.96 -4.66 3.31
N LEU A 430 -14.89 -3.74 4.27
CA LEU A 430 -16.07 -3.22 4.96
C LEU A 430 -16.67 -2.02 4.21
N ASP A 431 -18.00 -2.00 4.09
CA ASP A 431 -18.73 -0.84 3.61
C ASP A 431 -19.10 0.09 4.77
N GLU A 432 -19.48 1.34 4.45
CA GLU A 432 -19.63 2.43 5.43
C GLU A 432 -20.72 2.16 6.49
N GLU A 433 -21.70 1.33 6.14
CA GLU A 433 -22.73 0.84 7.04
C GLU A 433 -22.25 -0.19 8.06
N ASP A 434 -21.07 -0.80 7.89
CA ASP A 434 -20.62 -1.94 8.70
C ASP A 434 -19.74 -1.56 9.90
N PHE A 435 -19.34 -0.29 10.03
CA PHE A 435 -18.40 0.16 11.06
C PHE A 435 -18.74 1.52 11.68
N TYR A 436 -18.09 1.80 12.81
CA TYR A 436 -17.90 3.14 13.38
C TYR A 436 -16.47 3.60 13.09
N LEU A 437 -16.27 4.87 12.73
CA LEU A 437 -14.97 5.48 12.43
C LEU A 437 -14.94 6.95 12.88
N PRO A 438 -15.02 7.26 14.18
CA PRO A 438 -14.82 8.62 14.65
C PRO A 438 -13.35 9.05 14.51
N ASP A 439 -13.14 10.28 14.04
CA ASP A 439 -11.84 10.95 14.01
C ASP A 439 -11.68 11.88 15.23
N ASN A 440 -10.53 12.54 15.34
CA ASN A 440 -10.19 13.49 16.41
C ASN A 440 -11.29 14.51 16.73
N THR A 441 -12.08 14.96 15.75
CA THR A 441 -13.20 15.90 15.98
C THR A 441 -14.45 15.22 16.54
N LYS A 442 -14.61 13.92 16.29
CA LYS A 442 -15.80 13.14 16.65
C LYS A 442 -15.60 12.23 17.86
N ILE A 443 -14.39 11.81 18.20
CA ILE A 443 -14.14 10.88 19.32
C ILE A 443 -14.71 11.38 20.65
N ARG A 444 -14.81 12.69 20.85
CA ARG A 444 -15.35 13.30 22.09
C ARG A 444 -16.88 13.32 22.15
N VAL A 445 -17.56 13.02 21.05
CA VAL A 445 -19.03 13.06 20.93
C VAL A 445 -19.62 11.78 20.35
N ASP A 446 -18.79 10.85 19.88
CA ASP A 446 -19.22 9.57 19.34
C ASP A 446 -19.74 8.66 20.46
N THR A 447 -21.05 8.44 20.47
CA THR A 447 -21.73 7.71 21.55
C THR A 447 -21.26 6.26 21.71
N GLU A 448 -20.74 5.61 20.67
CA GLU A 448 -20.29 4.23 20.76
C GLU A 448 -18.86 4.14 21.29
N PHE A 449 -17.99 5.08 20.89
CA PHE A 449 -16.65 5.16 21.44
C PHE A 449 -16.67 5.62 22.90
N LEU A 450 -17.53 6.58 23.24
CA LEU A 450 -17.69 7.07 24.61
C LEU A 450 -18.11 5.97 25.60
N LYS A 451 -18.84 4.92 25.16
CA LYS A 451 -19.11 3.76 26.03
C LYS A 451 -17.84 3.10 26.56
N LEU A 452 -16.79 2.98 25.74
CA LEU A 452 -15.49 2.45 26.18
C LEU A 452 -14.84 3.39 27.20
N ILE A 453 -14.78 4.68 26.86
CA ILE A 453 -14.16 5.70 27.71
C ILE A 453 -14.87 5.80 29.07
N ASP A 454 -16.19 5.87 29.07
CA ASP A 454 -17.03 5.91 30.26
C ASP A 454 -16.86 4.64 31.10
N PHE A 455 -16.87 3.46 30.46
CA PHE A 455 -16.68 2.20 31.16
C PHE A 455 -15.32 2.15 31.88
N VAL A 456 -14.24 2.54 31.20
CA VAL A 456 -12.88 2.58 31.76
C VAL A 456 -12.73 3.63 32.86
N SER A 457 -13.43 4.76 32.73
CA SER A 457 -13.42 5.84 33.71
C SER A 457 -14.19 5.51 34.99
N GLN A 458 -15.34 4.84 34.86
CA GLN A 458 -16.32 4.68 35.95
C GLN A 458 -16.14 3.38 36.75
N ASN A 459 -15.46 2.37 36.20
CA ASN A 459 -15.24 1.08 36.87
C ASN A 459 -13.82 0.94 37.42
N ASP A 460 -13.63 0.08 38.42
CA ASP A 460 -12.30 -0.25 38.94
C ASP A 460 -11.56 -1.21 37.99
N ILE A 461 -10.68 -0.65 37.17
CA ILE A 461 -9.94 -1.39 36.14
C ILE A 461 -8.89 -2.33 36.74
N THR A 462 -8.60 -2.24 38.03
CA THR A 462 -7.67 -3.16 38.71
C THR A 462 -8.29 -4.55 38.95
N GLU A 463 -9.61 -4.69 38.87
CA GLU A 463 -10.31 -5.97 38.98
C GLU A 463 -10.23 -6.76 37.66
N SER A 464 -9.89 -8.06 37.73
CA SER A 464 -9.73 -8.91 36.55
C SER A 464 -11.00 -9.01 35.69
N MET A 465 -12.17 -9.16 36.31
CA MET A 465 -13.45 -9.25 35.59
C MET A 465 -13.80 -7.97 34.83
N VAL A 466 -13.43 -6.80 35.37
CA VAL A 466 -13.64 -5.51 34.70
C VAL A 466 -12.69 -5.40 33.52
N TYR A 467 -11.42 -5.75 33.70
CA TYR A 467 -10.44 -5.76 32.62
C TYR A 467 -10.79 -6.76 31.50
N ASP A 468 -11.36 -7.92 31.83
CA ASP A 468 -11.89 -8.87 30.85
C ASP A 468 -12.99 -8.25 29.98
N GLN A 469 -13.86 -7.41 30.55
CA GLN A 469 -14.86 -6.67 29.76
C GLN A 469 -14.22 -5.63 28.84
N VAL A 470 -13.15 -4.94 29.28
CA VAL A 470 -12.41 -4.02 28.41
C VAL A 470 -11.78 -4.77 27.22
N LYS A 471 -11.23 -5.97 27.46
CA LYS A 471 -10.70 -6.85 26.40
C LYS A 471 -11.75 -7.25 25.35
N GLU A 472 -13.03 -7.27 25.71
CA GLU A 472 -14.13 -7.48 24.76
C GLU A 472 -14.54 -6.21 23.99
N MET A 473 -14.22 -5.03 24.51
CA MET A 473 -14.57 -3.75 23.89
C MET A 473 -13.50 -3.23 22.92
N MET A 474 -12.22 -3.52 23.19
CA MET A 474 -11.08 -3.02 22.42
C MET A 474 -9.99 -4.06 22.19
N ASP A 475 -9.22 -3.86 21.14
CA ASP A 475 -8.04 -4.66 20.85
C ASP A 475 -6.85 -4.17 21.69
N ILE A 476 -6.54 -4.88 22.77
CA ILE A 476 -5.47 -4.50 23.69
C ILE A 476 -4.09 -4.61 23.05
N GLU A 477 -3.85 -5.61 22.21
CA GLU A 477 -2.53 -5.82 21.57
C GLU A 477 -2.23 -4.68 20.61
N SER A 478 -3.20 -4.40 19.73
CA SER A 478 -3.06 -3.33 18.74
C SER A 478 -2.94 -1.95 19.42
N TYR A 479 -3.68 -1.73 20.51
CA TYR A 479 -3.56 -0.49 21.28
C TYR A 479 -2.19 -0.34 21.96
N ILE A 480 -1.62 -1.40 22.53
CA ILE A 480 -0.27 -1.34 23.11
C ILE A 480 0.76 -0.99 22.02
N ASN A 481 0.71 -1.66 20.85
CA ASN A 481 1.60 -1.35 19.73
C ASN A 481 1.44 0.11 19.25
N TYR A 482 0.20 0.60 19.13
CA TYR A 482 -0.10 1.99 18.80
C TYR A 482 0.56 2.98 19.78
N MET A 483 0.38 2.75 21.09
CA MET A 483 0.96 3.59 22.13
C MET A 483 2.49 3.57 22.11
N ILE A 484 3.11 2.40 21.98
CA ILE A 484 4.59 2.28 21.88
C ILE A 484 5.09 3.03 20.63
N THR A 485 4.36 2.95 19.52
CA THR A 485 4.73 3.58 18.26
C THR A 485 4.69 5.11 18.33
N GLU A 486 3.59 5.69 18.81
CA GLU A 486 3.48 7.16 19.02
C GLU A 486 4.58 7.66 19.98
N MET A 487 4.85 6.90 21.05
CA MET A 487 5.93 7.20 21.98
C MET A 487 7.31 7.09 21.34
N TYR A 488 7.57 6.09 20.50
CA TYR A 488 8.87 5.99 19.83
C TYR A 488 9.10 7.16 18.87
N TYR A 489 8.09 7.53 18.10
CA TYR A 489 8.18 8.66 17.17
C TYR A 489 8.28 10.02 17.86
N GLU A 490 7.90 10.12 19.14
CA GLU A 490 7.69 11.40 19.83
C GLU A 490 6.81 12.31 18.96
N ASN A 491 5.67 11.77 18.51
CA ASN A 491 4.71 12.52 17.71
C ASN A 491 3.96 13.52 18.61
N GLU A 492 4.58 14.67 18.85
CA GLU A 492 4.01 15.66 19.77
C GLU A 492 2.68 16.23 19.28
N ASP A 493 2.44 16.28 17.97
CA ASP A 493 1.19 16.77 17.40
C ASP A 493 0.00 15.95 17.93
N TRP A 494 0.14 14.62 17.97
CA TRP A 494 -0.85 13.69 18.50
C TRP A 494 -1.31 14.04 19.92
N LEU A 495 -0.38 14.28 20.85
CA LEU A 495 -0.71 14.54 22.26
C LEU A 495 -0.98 16.02 22.55
N PHE A 496 -0.15 16.94 22.05
CA PHE A 496 -0.17 18.35 22.46
C PHE A 496 -1.46 19.06 22.00
N TRP A 497 -1.94 18.73 20.81
CA TRP A 497 -3.19 19.29 20.27
C TRP A 497 -4.37 18.32 20.39
N TYR A 498 -4.17 17.14 20.99
CA TYR A 498 -5.17 16.07 21.09
C TYR A 498 -5.77 15.72 19.72
N THR A 499 -4.88 15.64 18.71
CA THR A 499 -5.24 15.42 17.30
C THR A 499 -4.67 14.08 16.82
N ASN A 500 -4.66 13.86 15.51
CA ASN A 500 -4.05 12.72 14.84
C ASN A 500 -4.48 11.36 15.41
N THR A 501 -5.73 11.29 15.90
CA THR A 501 -6.37 10.09 16.45
C THR A 501 -7.58 9.70 15.60
N LYS A 502 -7.57 8.45 15.13
CA LYS A 502 -8.65 7.82 14.36
C LYS A 502 -8.84 6.43 14.90
N VAL A 503 -10.06 6.14 15.31
CA VAL A 503 -10.42 4.85 15.87
C VAL A 503 -11.56 4.26 15.07
N TRP A 504 -11.61 2.94 15.00
CA TRP A 504 -12.69 2.26 14.30
C TRP A 504 -13.08 0.96 14.99
N LYS A 505 -14.30 0.53 14.71
CA LYS A 505 -14.87 -0.72 15.22
C LYS A 505 -15.93 -1.24 14.26
N LYS A 506 -15.85 -2.52 13.88
CA LYS A 506 -16.95 -3.22 13.20
C LYS A 506 -18.20 -3.25 14.09
N LYS A 507 -19.38 -2.96 13.55
CA LYS A 507 -20.63 -2.91 14.32
C LYS A 507 -20.98 -4.25 14.96
N GLU A 508 -20.82 -5.33 14.20
CA GLU A 508 -21.07 -6.70 14.68
C GLU A 508 -19.79 -7.33 15.21
N ASN A 509 -19.80 -7.73 16.49
CA ASN A 509 -18.71 -8.45 17.18
C ASN A 509 -17.31 -7.82 17.01
N GLY A 510 -17.24 -6.51 16.79
CA GLY A 510 -15.98 -5.78 16.61
C GLY A 510 -15.36 -5.31 17.92
N LYS A 511 -14.05 -5.04 17.89
CA LYS A 511 -13.30 -4.37 18.94
C LYS A 511 -12.78 -3.03 18.42
N TRP A 512 -12.64 -2.05 19.29
CA TRP A 512 -12.00 -0.77 18.95
C TRP A 512 -10.53 -0.96 18.60
N ARG A 513 -10.11 -0.37 17.47
CA ARG A 513 -8.74 -0.34 16.94
C ARG A 513 -8.35 1.09 16.52
N TRP A 514 -7.05 1.36 16.44
CA TRP A 514 -6.49 2.69 16.13
C TRP A 514 -5.76 2.64 14.80
N ILE A 515 -5.99 3.66 13.97
CA ILE A 515 -5.27 3.87 12.71
C ILE A 515 -4.16 4.88 12.97
N LEU A 516 -2.90 4.48 12.75
CA LEU A 516 -1.74 5.35 12.79
C LEU A 516 -1.77 6.28 11.58
N TYR A 517 -1.86 7.60 11.79
CA TYR A 517 -1.86 8.57 10.70
C TYR A 517 -1.26 9.91 11.10
N ASP A 518 -0.75 10.65 10.12
CA ASP A 518 -0.24 12.01 10.28
C ASP A 518 0.90 12.08 11.30
N THR A 519 1.99 11.36 11.01
CA THR A 519 3.13 11.23 11.94
C THR A 519 4.27 12.18 11.61
N ASP A 520 4.18 13.00 10.55
CA ASP A 520 5.32 13.80 10.07
C ASP A 520 5.89 14.81 11.08
N TYR A 521 5.17 15.13 12.15
CA TYR A 521 5.69 15.98 13.23
C TYR A 521 6.76 15.30 14.11
N GLY A 522 6.84 13.96 14.09
CA GLY A 522 7.77 13.18 14.89
C GLY A 522 9.18 13.06 14.30
N PHE A 523 9.98 12.19 14.92
CA PHE A 523 11.31 11.79 14.45
C PHE A 523 12.32 12.94 14.33
N GLY A 524 12.20 13.94 15.21
CA GLY A 524 13.12 15.07 15.25
C GLY A 524 12.78 16.23 14.32
N LEU A 525 11.60 16.27 13.69
CA LEU A 525 11.19 17.44 12.91
C LEU A 525 10.99 18.65 13.82
N ILE A 526 10.22 18.46 14.88
CA ILE A 526 9.96 19.48 15.93
C ILE A 526 10.30 18.93 17.32
N SER A 527 10.00 17.66 17.56
CA SER A 527 10.22 16.95 18.83
C SER A 527 11.70 16.75 19.18
N ASP A 528 12.09 16.94 20.45
CA ASP A 528 13.44 16.58 20.93
C ASP A 528 13.52 15.08 21.29
N VAL A 529 14.63 14.43 20.93
CA VAL A 529 14.86 12.99 21.18
C VAL A 529 14.87 12.62 22.68
N ASN A 530 15.09 13.59 23.57
CA ASN A 530 15.14 13.42 25.02
C ASN A 530 13.78 13.65 25.71
N GLU A 531 12.76 14.08 24.98
CA GLU A 531 11.41 14.23 25.50
C GLU A 531 10.74 12.87 25.71
N SER A 532 9.84 12.79 26.69
CA SER A 532 9.17 11.55 27.08
C SER A 532 7.65 11.69 26.91
N LEU A 533 7.13 11.30 25.73
CA LEU A 533 5.69 11.23 25.51
C LEU A 533 4.98 10.30 26.50
N LEU A 534 5.68 9.28 27.02
CA LEU A 534 5.20 8.41 28.10
C LEU A 534 4.86 9.21 29.37
N ASP A 535 5.77 10.06 29.83
CA ASP A 535 5.54 10.87 31.03
C ASP A 535 4.45 11.90 30.76
N LYS A 536 4.50 12.57 29.59
CA LYS A 536 3.48 13.55 29.18
C LYS A 536 2.07 12.95 29.20
N ILE A 537 1.85 11.76 28.63
CA ILE A 537 0.52 11.15 28.60
C ILE A 537 0.07 10.61 29.95
N LEU A 538 1.00 10.14 30.80
CA LEU A 538 0.65 9.63 32.13
C LEU A 538 0.33 10.76 33.11
N ASP A 539 0.93 11.92 32.91
CA ASP A 539 0.71 13.12 33.74
C ASP A 539 -0.41 14.03 33.17
N ASP A 540 -0.84 13.80 31.92
CA ASP A 540 -1.98 14.49 31.33
C ASP A 540 -3.28 14.18 32.12
N THR A 541 -4.07 15.21 32.40
CA THR A 541 -5.32 15.08 33.17
C THR A 541 -6.56 15.16 32.31
N THR A 542 -6.42 15.36 30.99
CA THR A 542 -7.56 15.44 30.09
C THR A 542 -8.22 14.08 29.82
N GLU A 543 -9.40 14.13 29.20
CA GLU A 543 -10.14 12.95 28.72
C GLU A 543 -9.38 12.18 27.64
N PHE A 544 -8.45 12.81 26.92
CA PHE A 544 -7.69 12.15 25.85
C PHE A 544 -6.81 11.01 26.38
N SER A 545 -6.10 11.26 27.49
CA SER A 545 -5.19 10.30 28.11
C SER A 545 -5.86 9.29 29.03
N ILE A 546 -7.17 9.44 29.32
CA ILE A 546 -7.83 8.68 30.38
C ILE A 546 -7.74 7.17 30.14
N LEU A 547 -7.91 6.73 28.90
CA LEU A 547 -7.86 5.33 28.53
C LEU A 547 -6.52 4.71 28.92
N PHE A 548 -5.41 5.28 28.44
CA PHE A 548 -4.08 4.78 28.73
C PHE A 548 -3.73 4.85 30.22
N ARG A 549 -4.01 5.99 30.88
CA ARG A 549 -3.73 6.18 32.31
C ARG A 549 -4.43 5.17 33.18
N ARG A 550 -5.72 4.91 32.93
CA ARG A 550 -6.52 3.95 33.68
C ARG A 550 -6.04 2.52 33.42
N LEU A 551 -5.78 2.16 32.17
CA LEU A 551 -5.23 0.84 31.82
C LEU A 551 -3.88 0.58 32.50
N MET A 552 -3.01 1.58 32.59
CA MET A 552 -1.71 1.46 33.28
C MET A 552 -1.81 1.27 34.81
N THR A 553 -2.99 1.42 35.42
CA THR A 553 -3.23 1.04 36.82
C THR A 553 -3.51 -0.45 36.99
N ASN A 554 -3.96 -1.15 35.94
CA ASN A 554 -4.14 -2.59 35.95
C ASN A 554 -2.78 -3.30 35.80
N LYS A 555 -2.50 -4.24 36.71
CA LYS A 555 -1.22 -4.94 36.75
C LYS A 555 -0.98 -5.79 35.50
N GLU A 556 -1.99 -6.50 35.01
CA GLU A 556 -1.89 -7.35 33.81
C GLU A 556 -1.57 -6.51 32.58
N PHE A 557 -2.29 -5.40 32.37
CA PHE A 557 -2.02 -4.48 31.27
C PHE A 557 -0.63 -3.85 31.38
N LYS A 558 -0.26 -3.33 32.55
CA LYS A 558 1.05 -2.69 32.76
C LYS A 558 2.21 -3.65 32.52
N ASP A 559 2.15 -4.86 33.05
CA ASP A 559 3.19 -5.88 32.86
C ASP A 559 3.31 -6.31 31.39
N LYS A 560 2.17 -6.36 30.68
CA LYS A 560 2.14 -6.65 29.25
C LYS A 560 2.73 -5.52 28.42
N PHE A 561 2.29 -4.28 28.67
CA PHE A 561 2.80 -3.08 28.01
C PHE A 561 4.33 -2.98 28.14
N ILE A 562 4.88 -3.13 29.35
CA ILE A 562 6.33 -3.01 29.58
C ILE A 562 7.10 -4.14 28.86
N ARG A 563 6.59 -5.37 28.84
CA ARG A 563 7.27 -6.47 28.11
C ARG A 563 7.21 -6.29 26.59
N GLN A 564 6.06 -5.90 26.05
CA GLN A 564 5.92 -5.63 24.62
C GLN A 564 6.75 -4.41 24.21
N PHE A 565 6.82 -3.38 25.04
CA PHE A 565 7.73 -2.24 24.86
C PHE A 565 9.19 -2.68 24.74
N SER A 566 9.68 -3.50 25.68
CA SER A 566 11.05 -4.04 25.66
C SER A 566 11.37 -4.79 24.36
N VAL A 567 10.44 -5.63 23.90
CA VAL A 567 10.55 -6.35 22.63
C VAL A 567 10.65 -5.37 21.47
N GLN A 568 9.67 -4.46 21.35
CA GLN A 568 9.49 -3.62 20.17
C GLN A 568 10.58 -2.54 20.03
N VAL A 569 11.02 -1.95 21.14
CA VAL A 569 12.14 -0.98 21.15
C VAL A 569 13.46 -1.65 20.76
N SER A 570 13.63 -2.93 21.06
CA SER A 570 14.88 -3.67 20.78
C SER A 570 14.87 -4.44 19.46
N SER A 571 13.73 -4.50 18.75
CA SER A 571 13.59 -5.25 17.50
C SER A 571 13.08 -4.34 16.37
N THR A 572 11.79 -4.03 16.36
CA THR A 572 11.15 -3.16 15.37
C THR A 572 11.86 -1.81 15.25
N PHE A 573 12.26 -1.24 16.38
CA PHE A 573 12.94 0.05 16.45
C PHE A 573 14.46 -0.06 16.70
N GLU A 574 15.05 -1.23 16.42
CA GLU A 574 16.49 -1.41 16.47
C GLU A 574 17.18 -0.45 15.48
N THR A 575 18.23 0.22 15.96
CA THR A 575 18.85 1.36 15.26
C THR A 575 19.35 1.01 13.86
N ASN A 576 20.02 -0.13 13.66
CA ASN A 576 20.53 -0.51 12.34
C ASN A 576 19.41 -0.82 11.36
N ARG A 577 18.36 -1.52 11.80
CA ARG A 577 17.16 -1.76 10.99
C ARG A 577 16.50 -0.44 10.59
N VAL A 578 16.24 0.43 11.55
CA VAL A 578 15.59 1.74 11.33
C VAL A 578 16.41 2.58 10.33
N ASN A 579 17.73 2.66 10.52
CA ASN A 579 18.62 3.38 9.61
C ASN A 579 18.68 2.73 8.22
N SER A 580 18.66 1.40 8.12
CA SER A 580 18.67 0.69 6.83
C SER A 580 17.40 0.94 6.02
N ILE A 581 16.23 0.97 6.68
CA ILE A 581 14.96 1.34 6.04
C ILE A 581 15.02 2.81 5.59
N MET A 582 15.52 3.69 6.45
CA MET A 582 15.68 5.11 6.12
C MET A 582 16.57 5.31 4.88
N ASP A 583 17.72 4.64 4.84
CA ASP A 583 18.65 4.69 3.71
C ASP A 583 18.03 4.15 2.43
N SER A 584 17.29 3.06 2.51
CA SER A 584 16.56 2.49 1.37
C SER A 584 15.55 3.47 0.79
N LEU A 585 14.75 4.13 1.64
CA LEU A 585 13.74 5.09 1.20
C LEU A 585 14.38 6.40 0.70
N ALA A 586 15.42 6.89 1.37
CA ALA A 586 16.17 8.07 0.93
C ALA A 586 16.80 7.85 -0.44
N ALA A 587 17.40 6.67 -0.67
CA ALA A 587 17.98 6.31 -1.96
C ALA A 587 16.96 6.38 -3.11
N LYS A 588 15.71 5.93 -2.89
CA LYS A 588 14.64 5.95 -3.90
C LYS A 588 14.31 7.35 -4.41
N ILE A 589 14.41 8.38 -3.57
CA ILE A 589 14.05 9.76 -3.94
C ILE A 589 15.27 10.68 -4.16
N SER A 590 16.48 10.20 -3.86
CA SER A 590 17.72 11.00 -3.84
C SER A 590 18.01 11.76 -5.14
N THR A 591 17.73 11.15 -6.29
CA THR A 591 17.94 11.78 -7.60
C THR A 591 16.88 12.82 -7.94
N GLU A 592 15.72 12.72 -7.32
CA GLU A 592 14.52 13.49 -7.69
C GLU A 592 14.25 14.66 -6.73
N ILE A 593 14.61 14.49 -5.45
CA ILE A 593 14.38 15.50 -4.40
C ILE A 593 15.04 16.85 -4.72
N ILE A 594 16.17 16.85 -5.45
CA ILE A 594 16.87 18.07 -5.88
C ILE A 594 15.97 18.93 -6.78
N TYR A 595 15.24 18.33 -7.71
CA TYR A 595 14.32 19.01 -8.61
C TYR A 595 13.05 19.48 -7.88
N HIS A 596 12.53 18.66 -6.97
CA HIS A 596 11.43 19.08 -6.10
C HIS A 596 11.79 20.34 -5.30
N LYS A 597 12.93 20.32 -4.60
CA LYS A 597 13.39 21.44 -3.77
C LYS A 597 13.67 22.70 -4.59
N THR A 598 14.28 22.55 -5.76
CA THR A 598 14.53 23.68 -6.67
C THR A 598 13.22 24.36 -7.10
N LYS A 599 12.15 23.59 -7.33
CA LYS A 599 10.85 24.14 -7.68
C LYS A 599 10.16 24.84 -6.49
N TRP A 600 10.23 24.26 -5.30
CA TRP A 600 9.33 24.64 -4.20
C TRP A 600 9.96 25.38 -3.02
N ASP A 601 11.26 25.24 -2.75
CA ASP A 601 11.88 25.82 -1.55
C ASP A 601 11.76 27.35 -1.53
N SER A 602 11.96 28.01 -2.68
CA SER A 602 11.83 29.47 -2.80
C SER A 602 10.40 29.98 -2.64
N LEU A 603 9.41 29.11 -2.87
CA LEU A 603 7.97 29.41 -2.72
C LEU A 603 7.45 29.08 -1.32
N SER A 604 8.24 28.38 -0.51
CA SER A 604 7.89 27.95 0.85
C SER A 604 8.24 29.03 1.87
N THR A 605 7.52 30.14 1.81
CA THR A 605 7.82 31.36 2.59
C THR A 605 7.18 31.41 3.97
N SER A 606 6.31 30.45 4.31
CA SER A 606 5.64 30.41 5.61
C SER A 606 6.61 29.97 6.71
N PRO A 607 6.69 30.70 7.84
CA PRO A 607 7.51 30.29 8.98
C PRO A 607 7.01 29.02 9.68
N LEU A 608 5.81 28.55 9.34
CA LEU A 608 5.21 27.32 9.86
C LEU A 608 5.56 26.08 9.01
N LEU A 609 6.26 26.25 7.88
CA LEU A 609 6.91 25.14 7.19
C LEU A 609 8.34 25.01 7.63
N TYR A 610 8.72 23.79 7.96
CA TYR A 610 10.10 23.45 8.21
C TYR A 610 10.81 23.26 6.87
N VAL A 611 11.76 24.15 6.56
CA VAL A 611 12.52 24.13 5.31
C VAL A 611 14.00 23.95 5.62
N GLU A 612 14.58 22.85 5.17
CA GLU A 612 15.99 22.55 5.32
C GLU A 612 16.52 21.68 4.16
N PRO A 613 17.85 21.57 3.98
CA PRO A 613 18.44 20.62 3.03
C PRO A 613 18.05 19.17 3.35
N PHE A 614 17.80 18.37 2.30
CA PHE A 614 17.42 16.96 2.41
C PHE A 614 18.37 16.16 3.33
N GLU A 615 19.68 16.27 3.11
CA GLU A 615 20.71 15.56 3.90
C GLU A 615 20.71 15.94 5.38
N ASN A 616 20.36 17.18 5.71
CA ASN A 616 20.25 17.61 7.11
C ASN A 616 19.05 16.93 7.79
N GLY A 617 17.92 16.83 7.08
CA GLY A 617 16.74 16.12 7.59
C GLY A 617 16.98 14.65 7.81
N ILE A 618 17.68 13.98 6.88
CA ILE A 618 18.12 12.59 7.05
C ILE A 618 19.06 12.47 8.25
N SER A 619 20.04 13.36 8.40
CA SER A 619 20.97 13.36 9.55
C SER A 619 20.25 13.54 10.89
N THR A 620 19.27 14.44 10.95
CA THR A 620 18.41 14.65 12.12
C THR A 620 17.64 13.38 12.47
N MET A 621 17.02 12.74 11.48
CA MET A 621 16.29 11.48 11.68
C MET A 621 17.22 10.35 12.14
N LYS A 622 18.42 10.19 11.55
CA LYS A 622 19.40 9.17 11.98
C LYS A 622 19.89 9.41 13.41
N THR A 623 20.11 10.67 13.79
CA THR A 623 20.48 11.03 15.15
C THR A 623 19.38 10.66 16.14
N PHE A 624 18.12 10.92 15.77
CA PHE A 624 16.96 10.51 16.55
C PHE A 624 16.91 8.98 16.71
N ALA A 625 16.94 8.22 15.61
CA ALA A 625 16.90 6.75 15.59
C ALA A 625 18.01 6.10 16.43
N THR A 626 19.20 6.71 16.48
CA THR A 626 20.35 6.20 17.22
C THR A 626 20.19 6.35 18.73
N LYS A 627 19.63 7.48 19.19
CA LYS A 627 19.52 7.80 20.62
C LYS A 627 18.21 7.30 21.23
N ARG A 628 17.14 7.26 20.43
CA ARG A 628 15.78 7.04 20.93
C ARG A 628 15.57 5.73 21.69
N PRO A 629 16.08 4.56 21.24
CA PRO A 629 15.85 3.31 21.96
C PRO A 629 16.38 3.32 23.41
N ALA A 630 17.59 3.85 23.61
CA ALA A 630 18.19 3.95 24.95
C ALA A 630 17.42 4.93 25.84
N ASN A 631 17.01 6.09 25.30
CA ASN A 631 16.19 7.07 26.02
C ASN A 631 14.86 6.44 26.47
N MET A 632 14.20 5.71 25.58
CA MET A 632 12.92 5.04 25.86
C MET A 632 13.01 4.00 26.97
N LEU A 633 14.05 3.16 26.97
CA LEU A 633 14.31 2.25 28.08
C LEU A 633 14.54 3.00 29.40
N GLY A 634 15.22 4.15 29.33
CA GLY A 634 15.41 5.06 30.46
C GLY A 634 14.10 5.64 31.01
N PHE A 635 13.18 6.07 30.14
CA PHE A 635 11.89 6.65 30.55
C PHE A 635 11.03 5.66 31.34
N ILE A 636 10.89 4.42 30.84
CA ILE A 636 10.19 3.35 31.55
C ILE A 636 10.88 3.00 32.88
N SER A 637 12.22 2.92 32.90
CA SER A 637 13.02 2.66 34.11
C SER A 637 12.75 3.70 35.20
N ASN A 638 12.81 4.97 34.82
CA ASN A 638 12.60 6.10 35.71
C ASN A 638 11.15 6.14 36.22
N ARG A 639 10.17 5.92 35.33
CA ARG A 639 8.75 6.03 35.67
C ARG A 639 8.25 4.89 36.55
N PHE A 640 8.73 3.66 36.36
CA PHE A 640 8.12 2.48 37.00
C PHE A 640 9.00 1.71 37.97
N PHE A 641 10.33 1.87 37.93
CA PHE A 641 11.24 1.00 38.68
C PHE A 641 12.22 1.75 39.60
N ALA A 642 12.19 3.09 39.64
CA ALA A 642 13.11 3.92 40.43
C ALA A 642 14.61 3.63 40.17
N SER A 643 14.93 3.17 38.94
CA SER A 643 16.18 2.57 38.44
C SER A 643 16.15 1.03 38.39
N ALA A 644 15.95 0.49 37.19
CA ALA A 644 16.13 -0.91 36.86
C ALA A 644 17.37 -1.14 36.00
N GLU A 645 18.14 -2.16 36.34
CA GLU A 645 19.21 -2.68 35.48
C GLU A 645 18.60 -3.34 34.24
N VAL A 646 19.27 -3.19 33.08
CA VAL A 646 18.90 -3.88 31.84
C VAL A 646 19.62 -5.23 31.76
N ARG A 647 18.97 -6.20 31.13
CA ARG A 647 19.48 -7.54 30.80
C ARG A 647 19.19 -7.86 29.35
N HIS A 648 20.04 -8.69 28.76
CA HIS A 648 19.99 -9.05 27.35
C HIS A 648 19.46 -10.47 27.14
N LEU A 649 18.45 -10.60 26.29
CA LEU A 649 18.05 -11.87 25.70
C LEU A 649 18.51 -11.89 24.26
N ILE A 650 19.57 -12.65 23.99
CA ILE A 650 20.11 -12.84 22.65
C ILE A 650 19.58 -14.16 22.11
N ILE A 651 19.02 -14.14 20.90
CA ILE A 651 18.49 -15.33 20.24
C ILE A 651 19.13 -15.48 18.88
N THR A 652 19.64 -16.68 18.64
CA THR A 652 20.20 -17.13 17.36
C THR A 652 19.52 -18.44 16.94
N SER A 653 19.79 -18.87 15.71
CA SER A 653 19.35 -20.17 15.22
C SER A 653 20.45 -20.77 14.35
N ASN A 654 20.50 -22.10 14.30
CA ASN A 654 21.35 -22.81 13.34
C ASN A 654 20.83 -22.70 11.90
N ILE A 655 19.60 -22.19 11.71
CA ILE A 655 18.97 -21.91 10.42
C ILE A 655 18.72 -20.39 10.28
N GLU A 656 19.23 -19.81 9.20
CA GLU A 656 19.17 -18.37 8.93
C GLU A 656 17.73 -17.82 8.85
N LYS A 657 16.81 -18.58 8.25
CA LYS A 657 15.41 -18.16 8.04
C LYS A 657 14.49 -18.38 9.25
N ALA A 658 15.03 -18.77 10.40
CA ALA A 658 14.20 -18.96 11.59
C ALA A 658 13.59 -17.64 12.04
N SER A 659 12.33 -17.71 12.49
CA SER A 659 11.64 -16.58 13.10
C SER A 659 11.07 -16.99 14.45
N TYR A 660 10.71 -15.99 15.25
CA TYR A 660 10.29 -16.21 16.62
C TYR A 660 9.10 -15.35 16.95
N LYS A 661 8.16 -15.93 17.68
CA LYS A 661 6.95 -15.24 18.12
C LYS A 661 7.11 -14.73 19.53
N PHE A 662 6.82 -13.45 19.71
CA PHE A 662 6.68 -12.79 20.99
C PHE A 662 5.26 -12.25 21.10
N PHE A 663 4.50 -12.70 22.09
CA PHE A 663 3.07 -12.42 22.18
C PHE A 663 2.33 -12.89 20.93
N THR A 664 1.75 -11.98 20.16
CA THR A 664 1.05 -12.24 18.89
C THR A 664 1.91 -11.93 17.66
N GLU A 665 3.12 -11.40 17.84
CA GLU A 665 3.94 -10.82 16.76
C GLU A 665 5.13 -11.71 16.41
N ASP A 666 5.41 -11.83 15.12
CA ASP A 666 6.59 -12.53 14.61
C ASP A 666 7.76 -11.55 14.41
N ILE A 667 8.92 -11.88 14.97
CA ILE A 667 10.18 -11.21 14.72
C ILE A 667 11.03 -12.08 13.81
N ILE A 668 11.28 -11.57 12.62
CA ILE A 668 12.02 -12.22 11.56
C ILE A 668 13.36 -11.48 11.45
N ASP A 669 14.33 -11.91 12.25
CA ASP A 669 15.69 -11.40 12.29
C ASP A 669 16.65 -12.57 12.54
N ASN A 670 17.77 -12.64 11.81
CA ASN A 670 18.76 -13.72 11.92
C ASN A 670 19.36 -13.80 13.34
N GLN A 671 19.49 -12.65 13.99
CA GLN A 671 19.90 -12.53 15.38
C GLN A 671 19.02 -11.47 16.06
N ILE A 672 18.43 -11.84 17.18
CA ILE A 672 17.62 -10.95 18.00
C ILE A 672 18.42 -10.60 19.26
N ASN A 673 18.46 -9.32 19.62
CA ASN A 673 19.05 -8.87 20.88
C ASN A 673 18.05 -7.96 21.61
N LEU A 674 17.31 -8.54 22.55
CA LEU A 674 16.28 -7.81 23.29
C LEU A 674 16.79 -7.29 24.62
N ASN A 675 16.47 -6.03 24.90
CA ASN A 675 16.70 -5.40 26.19
C ASN A 675 15.45 -5.53 27.07
N TYR A 676 15.61 -6.20 28.20
CA TYR A 676 14.57 -6.30 29.24
C TYR A 676 15.07 -5.70 30.54
N TYR A 677 14.14 -5.34 31.42
CA TYR A 677 14.49 -5.00 32.80
C TYR A 677 14.84 -6.29 33.56
N LYS A 678 15.79 -6.19 34.49
CA LYS A 678 16.17 -7.30 35.35
C LYS A 678 14.94 -7.88 36.06
N ASP A 679 14.91 -9.21 36.12
CA ASP A 679 13.84 -10.00 36.76
C ASP A 679 12.47 -9.89 36.06
N GLN A 680 12.44 -9.37 34.82
CA GLN A 680 11.24 -9.36 33.99
C GLN A 680 10.97 -10.75 33.39
N PRO A 681 9.71 -11.22 33.36
CA PRO A 681 9.35 -12.45 32.66
C PRO A 681 9.51 -12.30 31.14
N VAL A 682 10.10 -13.31 30.51
CA VAL A 682 10.26 -13.41 29.07
C VAL A 682 9.63 -14.71 28.58
N SER A 683 8.99 -14.66 27.41
CA SER A 683 8.57 -15.85 26.68
C SER A 683 8.80 -15.65 25.19
N VAL A 684 9.30 -16.70 24.53
CA VAL A 684 9.55 -16.74 23.09
C VAL A 684 9.13 -18.09 22.55
N THR A 685 8.45 -18.10 21.41
CA THR A 685 8.07 -19.33 20.72
C THR A 685 8.83 -19.44 19.40
N ALA A 686 9.47 -20.59 19.15
CA ALA A 686 10.08 -20.91 17.88
C ALA A 686 8.99 -21.14 16.82
N ASN A 687 9.08 -20.46 15.67
CA ASN A 687 8.14 -20.69 14.57
C ASN A 687 8.55 -21.91 13.75
N ALA A 688 7.59 -22.48 13.03
CA ALA A 688 7.89 -23.52 12.06
C ALA A 688 8.77 -22.96 10.94
N VAL A 689 9.79 -23.73 10.54
CA VAL A 689 10.66 -23.40 9.41
C VAL A 689 10.39 -24.44 8.31
N PRO A 690 9.94 -24.04 7.11
CA PRO A 690 9.66 -24.99 6.02
C PRO A 690 10.87 -25.90 5.74
N GLY A 691 10.64 -27.21 5.69
CA GLY A 691 11.69 -28.22 5.51
C GLY A 691 12.42 -28.65 6.79
N TYR A 692 12.13 -28.04 7.94
CA TYR A 692 12.81 -28.34 9.20
C TYR A 692 11.81 -28.63 10.33
N THR A 693 12.29 -29.31 11.36
CA THR A 693 11.59 -29.53 12.62
C THR A 693 12.38 -28.92 13.76
N PHE A 694 11.71 -28.10 14.57
CA PHE A 694 12.28 -27.60 15.82
C PHE A 694 12.63 -28.78 16.74
N LYS A 695 13.82 -28.75 17.33
CA LYS A 695 14.29 -29.79 18.25
C LYS A 695 14.27 -29.30 19.68
N HIS A 696 14.96 -28.19 19.94
CA HIS A 696 15.10 -27.65 21.29
C HIS A 696 15.69 -26.24 21.27
N TRP A 697 15.56 -25.58 22.41
CA TRP A 697 16.32 -24.40 22.80
C TRP A 697 17.56 -24.83 23.56
N GLU A 698 18.71 -24.27 23.22
CA GLU A 698 19.97 -24.49 23.96
C GLU A 698 20.68 -23.18 24.30
N GLN A 699 21.62 -23.27 25.24
CA GLN A 699 22.53 -22.17 25.55
C GLN A 699 23.68 -22.13 24.51
N ALA A 700 23.81 -21.01 23.78
CA ALA A 700 24.68 -20.89 22.59
C ALA A 700 26.15 -21.33 22.78
N ASN A 701 26.72 -21.19 23.99
CA ASN A 701 28.14 -21.49 24.24
C ASN A 701 28.39 -22.88 24.84
N THR A 702 27.40 -23.46 25.52
CA THR A 702 27.56 -24.75 26.20
C THR A 702 26.80 -25.86 25.50
N HIS A 703 25.93 -25.52 24.54
CA HIS A 703 24.97 -26.43 23.90
C HIS A 703 24.11 -27.21 24.92
N ALA A 704 23.96 -26.65 26.13
CA ALA A 704 23.12 -27.24 27.15
C ALA A 704 21.66 -27.05 26.73
N VAL A 705 20.94 -28.15 26.54
CA VAL A 705 19.50 -28.14 26.23
C VAL A 705 18.74 -27.52 27.39
N LEU A 706 18.00 -26.45 27.11
CA LEU A 706 17.21 -25.69 28.07
C LEU A 706 15.72 -26.07 28.04
N SER A 707 15.18 -26.31 26.84
CA SER A 707 13.78 -26.72 26.64
C SER A 707 13.64 -27.46 25.32
N VAL A 708 12.77 -28.47 25.26
CA VAL A 708 12.38 -29.16 24.02
C VAL A 708 11.03 -28.65 23.49
N ASP A 709 10.34 -27.82 24.27
CA ASP A 709 9.08 -27.21 23.87
C ASP A 709 9.33 -26.04 22.91
N LEU A 710 8.39 -25.79 21.99
CA LEU A 710 8.46 -24.66 21.08
C LEU A 710 8.55 -23.33 21.84
N GLU A 711 7.81 -23.21 22.94
CA GLU A 711 7.86 -22.06 23.84
C GLU A 711 8.95 -22.23 24.90
N TYR A 712 9.79 -21.20 25.04
CA TYR A 712 10.71 -21.06 26.15
C TYR A 712 10.30 -19.85 26.99
N SER A 713 10.02 -20.08 28.27
CA SER A 713 9.68 -19.03 29.23
C SER A 713 10.61 -19.04 30.43
N THR A 714 11.05 -17.86 30.86
CA THR A 714 11.90 -17.72 32.06
C THR A 714 11.81 -16.31 32.65
N THR A 715 12.52 -16.07 33.74
CA THR A 715 12.73 -14.74 34.32
C THR A 715 14.16 -14.29 34.05
N LEU A 716 14.34 -13.10 33.45
CA LEU A 716 15.64 -12.63 33.00
C LEU A 716 16.45 -11.96 34.13
N ALA A 717 16.99 -12.77 35.04
CA ALA A 717 17.86 -12.29 36.13
C ALA A 717 19.29 -11.95 35.66
N ASN A 718 19.77 -12.67 34.64
CA ASN A 718 21.08 -12.51 33.99
C ASN A 718 20.86 -12.51 32.47
N ASP A 719 21.89 -12.10 31.72
CA ASP A 719 21.87 -12.20 30.27
C ASP A 719 21.76 -13.68 29.84
N ILE A 720 20.93 -13.95 28.84
CA ILE A 720 20.71 -15.29 28.29
C ILE A 720 21.00 -15.25 26.79
N HIS A 721 21.71 -16.26 26.31
CA HIS A 721 21.98 -16.45 24.89
C HIS A 721 21.40 -17.80 24.45
N LEU A 722 20.24 -17.74 23.80
CA LEU A 722 19.51 -18.88 23.29
C LEU A 722 19.91 -19.17 21.84
N THR A 723 19.98 -20.45 21.50
CA THR A 723 19.98 -20.93 20.13
C THR A 723 18.77 -21.83 19.93
N ALA A 724 17.91 -21.49 18.98
CA ALA A 724 16.89 -22.43 18.50
C ALA A 724 17.54 -23.42 17.55
N VAL A 725 17.42 -24.70 17.85
CA VAL A 725 17.98 -25.77 17.03
C VAL A 725 16.87 -26.43 16.23
N TYR A 726 17.01 -26.36 14.91
CA TYR A 726 16.18 -27.08 13.97
C TYR A 726 16.98 -28.18 13.29
N ALA A 727 16.32 -29.24 12.85
CA ALA A 727 16.93 -30.27 12.03
C ALA A 727 15.98 -30.71 10.92
N LYS A 728 16.54 -31.15 9.80
CA LYS A 728 15.76 -31.74 8.70
C LYS A 728 15.11 -33.04 9.18
N PRO A 729 13.80 -33.22 9.00
CA PRO A 729 13.15 -34.48 9.35
C PRO A 729 13.58 -35.62 8.42
N ILE A 730 13.81 -35.29 7.14
CA ILE A 730 14.28 -36.19 6.09
C ILE A 730 15.37 -35.47 5.29
N SER A 731 16.42 -36.19 4.90
CA SER A 731 17.50 -35.66 4.07
C SER A 731 18.09 -36.72 3.16
N VAL A 732 18.61 -36.31 2.01
CA VAL A 732 19.58 -37.10 1.24
C VAL A 732 20.85 -37.20 2.09
N ASN A 733 21.23 -38.42 2.46
CA ASN A 733 22.29 -38.67 3.44
C ASN A 733 23.63 -38.95 2.78
N GLU A 734 23.64 -39.77 1.73
CA GLU A 734 24.86 -40.18 1.04
C GLU A 734 24.57 -40.62 -0.40
N ILE A 735 25.52 -40.39 -1.29
CA ILE A 735 25.45 -40.80 -2.70
C ILE A 735 26.74 -41.49 -3.16
N SER A 736 26.60 -42.39 -4.14
CA SER A 736 27.70 -43.05 -4.81
C SER A 736 27.63 -42.86 -6.32
N GLY A 737 28.73 -42.37 -6.89
CA GLY A 737 28.91 -42.27 -8.34
C GLY A 737 29.25 -43.61 -9.00
N ASN A 738 30.05 -44.49 -8.39
CA ASN A 738 30.41 -45.79 -8.99
C ASN A 738 29.30 -46.84 -8.85
N GLU A 739 28.78 -47.03 -7.64
CA GLU A 739 27.73 -48.03 -7.39
C GLU A 739 26.31 -47.51 -7.71
N LYS A 740 26.19 -46.25 -8.15
CA LYS A 740 24.95 -45.59 -8.58
C LYS A 740 23.82 -45.75 -7.56
N TRP A 741 24.07 -45.34 -6.32
CA TRP A 741 23.05 -45.33 -5.29
C TRP A 741 22.95 -44.00 -4.55
N MET A 742 21.80 -43.80 -3.94
CA MET A 742 21.48 -42.66 -3.09
C MET A 742 20.75 -43.16 -1.84
N GLU A 743 21.08 -42.58 -0.71
CA GLU A 743 20.45 -42.86 0.56
C GLU A 743 19.67 -41.65 1.07
N ILE A 744 18.49 -41.91 1.60
CA ILE A 744 17.67 -40.95 2.33
C ILE A 744 17.65 -41.40 3.80
N TYR A 745 17.82 -40.45 4.72
CA TYR A 745 17.79 -40.67 6.16
C TYR A 745 16.56 -40.03 6.79
N ASN A 746 15.97 -40.71 7.78
CA ASN A 746 14.89 -40.20 8.63
C ASN A 746 15.40 -39.85 10.02
N ALA A 747 15.55 -38.55 10.29
CA ALA A 747 16.04 -38.06 11.58
C ALA A 747 14.97 -38.03 12.69
N THR A 748 13.71 -38.42 12.39
CA THR A 748 12.61 -38.38 13.36
C THR A 748 12.54 -39.65 14.22
N GLU A 749 11.80 -39.57 15.32
CA GLU A 749 11.55 -40.70 16.25
C GLU A 749 10.38 -41.59 15.78
N THR A 750 9.80 -41.30 14.61
CA THR A 750 8.67 -42.02 14.02
C THR A 750 8.98 -42.45 12.59
N ALA A 751 8.31 -43.48 12.09
CA ALA A 751 8.41 -43.82 10.67
C ALA A 751 7.78 -42.72 9.80
N ILE A 752 8.35 -42.48 8.61
CA ILE A 752 7.83 -41.51 7.63
C ILE A 752 7.44 -42.28 6.36
N ASP A 753 6.24 -42.00 5.85
CA ASP A 753 5.78 -42.45 4.54
C ASP A 753 6.16 -41.39 3.49
N LEU A 754 6.97 -41.77 2.52
CA LEU A 754 7.46 -40.91 1.45
C LEU A 754 6.57 -40.97 0.19
N THR A 755 5.36 -41.54 0.29
CA THR A 755 4.41 -41.56 -0.82
C THR A 755 4.11 -40.14 -1.31
N GLY A 756 4.35 -39.90 -2.60
CA GLY A 756 4.12 -38.60 -3.24
C GLY A 756 5.30 -37.61 -3.13
N TYR A 757 6.35 -37.95 -2.39
CA TYR A 757 7.57 -37.13 -2.34
C TYR A 757 8.28 -37.21 -3.70
N ARG A 758 9.08 -36.19 -4.04
CA ARG A 758 9.92 -36.24 -5.26
C ARG A 758 11.35 -35.83 -4.99
N LEU A 759 12.27 -36.42 -5.72
CA LEU A 759 13.66 -35.98 -5.85
C LEU A 759 13.84 -35.27 -7.19
N GLN A 760 14.55 -34.17 -7.20
CA GLN A 760 14.94 -33.46 -8.42
C GLN A 760 16.46 -33.46 -8.52
N LYS A 761 16.99 -34.04 -9.60
CA LYS A 761 18.40 -33.88 -9.98
C LYS A 761 18.59 -32.55 -10.70
N ILE A 762 19.74 -31.93 -10.46
CA ILE A 762 20.25 -30.78 -11.20
C ILE A 762 21.66 -31.14 -11.68
N ASP A 763 21.91 -31.10 -12.99
CA ASP A 763 23.23 -31.35 -13.56
C ASP A 763 24.14 -30.10 -13.58
N GLU A 764 25.37 -30.25 -14.06
CA GLU A 764 26.40 -29.19 -14.11
C GLU A 764 26.00 -27.99 -14.98
N ASP A 765 25.10 -28.19 -15.95
CA ASP A 765 24.57 -27.14 -16.82
C ASP A 765 23.31 -26.49 -16.24
N GLY A 766 22.82 -26.97 -15.08
CA GLY A 766 21.62 -26.50 -14.41
C GLY A 766 20.32 -27.11 -14.94
N ASN A 767 20.37 -28.15 -15.79
CA ASN A 767 19.17 -28.84 -16.25
C ASN A 767 18.60 -29.71 -15.13
N THR A 768 17.27 -29.77 -15.05
CA THR A 768 16.57 -30.50 -13.98
C THR A 768 15.87 -31.77 -14.48
N GLU A 769 15.91 -32.83 -13.67
CA GLU A 769 15.16 -34.07 -13.90
C GLU A 769 14.47 -34.51 -12.61
N ASP A 770 13.14 -34.61 -12.63
CA ASP A 770 12.33 -35.01 -11.49
C ASP A 770 12.08 -36.52 -11.44
N TRP A 771 12.08 -37.08 -10.22
CA TRP A 771 11.73 -38.47 -9.93
C TRP A 771 10.78 -38.53 -8.74
N LEU A 772 9.54 -38.99 -9.00
CA LEU A 772 8.55 -39.24 -7.96
C LEU A 772 8.90 -40.54 -7.22
N LEU A 773 8.94 -40.48 -5.89
CA LEU A 773 9.24 -41.64 -5.06
C LEU A 773 8.09 -42.66 -5.14
N PRO A 774 8.38 -43.97 -5.13
CA PRO A 774 7.35 -45.01 -5.20
C PRO A 774 6.36 -44.91 -4.04
N SER A 775 5.10 -45.29 -4.28
CA SER A 775 4.08 -45.39 -3.23
C SER A 775 4.42 -46.46 -2.20
N GLU A 776 3.91 -46.31 -0.97
CA GLU A 776 4.12 -47.22 0.16
C GLU A 776 5.60 -47.31 0.60
N THR A 777 6.37 -46.26 0.32
CA THR A 777 7.77 -46.16 0.72
C THR A 777 7.86 -45.65 2.16
N ILE A 778 8.05 -46.56 3.11
CA ILE A 778 8.16 -46.20 4.53
C ILE A 778 9.61 -46.31 4.99
N ILE A 779 10.15 -45.22 5.54
CA ILE A 779 11.43 -45.19 6.23
C ILE A 779 11.22 -45.25 7.74
N PRO A 780 11.74 -46.25 8.47
CA PRO A 780 11.61 -46.33 9.93
C PRO A 780 12.19 -45.11 10.65
N ALA A 781 11.79 -44.89 11.91
CA ALA A 781 12.42 -43.92 12.79
C ALA A 781 13.95 -44.14 12.85
N LYS A 782 14.75 -43.08 12.69
CA LYS A 782 16.23 -43.17 12.60
C LYS A 782 16.73 -44.14 11.52
N GLY A 783 15.88 -44.48 10.56
CA GLY A 783 16.18 -45.45 9.50
C GLY A 783 16.81 -44.80 8.27
N PHE A 784 17.39 -45.64 7.43
CA PHE A 784 17.97 -45.29 6.14
C PHE A 784 17.22 -46.02 5.02
N LEU A 785 16.99 -45.34 3.91
CA LEU A 785 16.40 -45.90 2.71
C LEU A 785 17.37 -45.71 1.55
N VAL A 786 17.83 -46.83 0.98
CA VAL A 786 18.82 -46.83 -0.11
C VAL A 786 18.15 -47.17 -1.43
N TYR A 787 18.32 -46.30 -2.42
CA TYR A 787 17.95 -46.53 -3.81
C TYR A 787 19.19 -46.84 -4.64
N ILE A 788 19.16 -47.93 -5.40
CA ILE A 788 20.28 -48.38 -6.23
C ILE A 788 19.82 -48.49 -7.68
N GLN A 789 20.41 -47.71 -8.58
CA GLN A 789 20.02 -47.69 -9.99
C GLN A 789 19.99 -49.10 -10.61
N GLY A 790 18.89 -49.45 -11.28
CA GLY A 790 18.77 -50.65 -12.11
C GLY A 790 18.58 -51.98 -11.36
N VAL A 791 18.49 -51.99 -10.02
CA VAL A 791 18.25 -53.21 -9.23
C VAL A 791 16.77 -53.61 -9.20
N ASP A 792 15.86 -52.64 -9.14
CA ASP A 792 14.41 -52.84 -9.22
C ASP A 792 13.78 -51.71 -10.03
N ALA A 793 13.38 -51.98 -11.27
CA ALA A 793 12.83 -50.96 -12.17
C ALA A 793 11.59 -50.22 -11.61
N SER A 794 10.93 -50.77 -10.58
CA SER A 794 9.79 -50.14 -9.90
C SER A 794 10.16 -49.22 -8.73
N LYS A 795 11.44 -49.22 -8.30
CA LYS A 795 11.92 -48.51 -7.10
C LYS A 795 13.27 -47.82 -7.27
N THR A 796 13.69 -47.50 -8.49
CA THR A 796 15.00 -46.88 -8.75
C THR A 796 14.88 -45.64 -9.62
N PHE A 797 15.73 -44.65 -9.38
CA PHE A 797 15.85 -43.48 -10.25
C PHE A 797 16.47 -43.87 -11.60
N THR A 798 16.14 -43.12 -12.65
CA THR A 798 16.55 -43.39 -14.05
C THR A 798 17.81 -42.64 -14.47
N TRP A 799 18.22 -41.65 -13.69
CA TRP A 799 19.29 -40.72 -14.03
C TRP A 799 20.63 -41.10 -13.44
N ASP A 800 21.71 -40.62 -14.06
CA ASP A 800 23.07 -40.92 -13.63
C ASP A 800 23.51 -40.04 -12.44
N ILE A 801 24.33 -40.59 -11.55
CA ILE A 801 24.97 -39.90 -10.41
C ILE A 801 26.48 -39.85 -10.65
N SER A 802 27.09 -38.68 -10.43
CA SER A 802 28.53 -38.47 -10.45
C SER A 802 28.98 -37.75 -9.19
N VAL A 803 30.14 -38.12 -8.64
CA VAL A 803 30.75 -37.46 -7.46
C VAL A 803 32.07 -36.76 -7.82
N THR A 804 32.31 -36.55 -9.12
CA THR A 804 33.54 -35.95 -9.67
C THR A 804 33.26 -34.73 -10.54
N GLN A 805 32.00 -34.31 -10.65
CA GLN A 805 31.54 -33.11 -11.34
C GLN A 805 30.39 -32.49 -10.54
N ASP A 806 29.95 -31.30 -10.93
CA ASP A 806 28.86 -30.61 -10.25
C ASP A 806 27.54 -31.36 -10.45
N ILE A 807 26.87 -31.66 -9.34
CA ILE A 807 25.52 -32.26 -9.33
C ILE A 807 24.82 -31.87 -8.04
N ALA A 808 23.51 -31.63 -8.11
CA ALA A 808 22.71 -31.36 -6.93
C ALA A 808 21.40 -32.14 -6.92
N PHE A 809 20.87 -32.35 -5.72
CA PHE A 809 19.60 -33.01 -5.46
C PHE A 809 18.74 -32.17 -4.55
N LYS A 810 17.50 -31.95 -4.97
CA LYS A 810 16.46 -31.38 -4.12
C LYS A 810 15.45 -32.46 -3.76
N LEU A 811 15.09 -32.55 -2.48
CA LEU A 811 14.01 -33.41 -2.01
C LEU A 811 12.79 -32.55 -1.70
N PHE A 812 11.62 -32.97 -2.15
CA PHE A 812 10.36 -32.30 -1.86
C PHE A 812 9.35 -33.25 -1.24
N ASP A 813 8.49 -32.71 -0.37
CA ASP A 813 7.32 -33.42 0.13
C ASP A 813 6.21 -33.52 -0.92
N SER A 814 5.10 -34.17 -0.55
CA SER A 814 3.92 -34.35 -1.42
C SER A 814 3.19 -33.06 -1.78
N ASP A 815 3.38 -31.99 -1.01
CA ASP A 815 2.78 -30.68 -1.23
C ASP A 815 3.68 -29.77 -2.08
N GLY A 816 4.91 -30.21 -2.37
CA GLY A 816 5.89 -29.50 -3.20
C GLY A 816 6.83 -28.58 -2.42
N ASN A 817 6.89 -28.67 -1.09
CA ASN A 817 7.85 -27.93 -0.28
C ASN A 817 9.23 -28.59 -0.35
N GLU A 818 10.28 -27.79 -0.54
CA GLU A 818 11.67 -28.27 -0.50
C GLU A 818 12.05 -28.64 0.94
N LEU A 819 12.42 -29.90 1.15
CA LEU A 819 12.88 -30.44 2.43
C LEU A 819 14.40 -30.48 2.54
N ASP A 820 15.08 -30.73 1.43
CA ASP A 820 16.52 -30.88 1.41
C ASP A 820 17.15 -30.40 0.10
N TYR A 821 18.39 -29.94 0.20
CA TYR A 821 19.30 -29.63 -0.90
C TYR A 821 20.66 -30.25 -0.60
N PHE A 822 21.12 -31.11 -1.50
CA PHE A 822 22.39 -31.83 -1.41
C PHE A 822 23.20 -31.54 -2.67
N GLU A 823 24.38 -30.94 -2.54
CA GLU A 823 25.20 -30.53 -3.68
C GLU A 823 26.60 -31.11 -3.57
N VAL A 824 27.06 -31.73 -4.66
CA VAL A 824 28.47 -32.03 -4.88
C VAL A 824 29.03 -31.00 -5.85
N ASN A 825 30.09 -30.32 -5.43
CA ASN A 825 30.81 -29.36 -6.26
C ASN A 825 32.33 -29.56 -6.14
N GLU A 826 33.11 -28.68 -6.77
CA GLU A 826 34.58 -28.76 -6.84
C GLU A 826 35.31 -28.90 -5.50
N THR A 827 34.67 -28.55 -4.38
CA THR A 827 35.21 -28.70 -3.02
C THR A 827 34.97 -30.08 -2.42
N LEU A 828 34.12 -30.90 -3.04
CA LEU A 828 33.72 -32.23 -2.58
C LEU A 828 34.02 -33.33 -3.61
N TYR A 829 34.70 -32.98 -4.71
CA TYR A 829 35.12 -33.97 -5.69
C TYR A 829 36.00 -35.04 -5.03
N SER A 830 35.59 -36.29 -5.22
CA SER A 830 36.43 -37.42 -4.86
C SER A 830 37.61 -37.58 -5.84
N ASP A 831 38.71 -38.19 -5.38
CA ASP A 831 39.86 -38.52 -6.24
C ASP A 831 39.59 -39.72 -7.19
N GLY A 832 38.36 -40.23 -7.23
CA GLY A 832 37.94 -41.35 -8.06
C GLY A 832 36.57 -41.89 -7.62
N ASP A 833 35.84 -42.50 -8.56
CA ASP A 833 34.41 -42.87 -8.39
C ASP A 833 34.14 -43.92 -7.29
N GLU A 834 35.17 -44.64 -6.82
CA GLU A 834 35.04 -45.65 -5.75
C GLU A 834 34.68 -45.07 -4.38
N LYS A 835 34.77 -43.75 -4.20
CA LYS A 835 34.39 -43.03 -2.98
C LYS A 835 32.94 -42.54 -3.06
N THR A 836 32.39 -42.15 -1.93
CA THR A 836 31.04 -41.59 -1.81
C THR A 836 31.10 -40.18 -1.23
N VAL A 837 30.06 -39.40 -1.50
CA VAL A 837 29.86 -38.09 -0.86
C VAL A 837 28.61 -38.19 -0.02
N GLY A 838 28.70 -37.78 1.24
CA GLY A 838 27.57 -37.84 2.16
C GLY A 838 27.68 -36.80 3.25
N ARG A 839 26.64 -36.68 4.06
CA ARG A 839 26.64 -35.85 5.26
C ARG A 839 27.61 -36.43 6.26
N LYS A 840 28.49 -35.60 6.81
CA LYS A 840 29.52 -36.00 7.77
C LYS A 840 28.92 -36.60 9.05
N THR A 841 27.76 -36.11 9.44
CA THR A 841 26.89 -36.66 10.49
C THR A 841 25.50 -36.82 9.90
N ASP A 842 24.77 -37.87 10.27
CA ASP A 842 23.49 -38.16 9.63
C ASP A 842 22.51 -36.98 9.71
N GLY A 843 22.04 -36.50 8.56
CA GLY A 843 21.07 -35.41 8.45
C GLY A 843 21.56 -33.98 8.76
N VAL A 844 22.86 -33.76 9.00
CA VAL A 844 23.42 -32.39 9.15
C VAL A 844 23.91 -31.81 7.82
N GLU A 845 24.06 -30.49 7.71
CA GLU A 845 24.43 -29.82 6.44
C GLU A 845 25.86 -30.07 5.96
N GLU A 846 26.79 -30.32 6.87
CA GLU A 846 28.20 -30.51 6.51
C GLU A 846 28.38 -31.81 5.70
N LEU A 847 28.83 -31.69 4.45
CA LEU A 847 29.15 -32.82 3.57
C LEU A 847 30.63 -33.19 3.66
N ALA A 848 30.94 -34.46 3.41
CA ALA A 848 32.29 -34.99 3.35
C ALA A 848 32.41 -36.12 2.32
N VAL A 849 33.64 -36.41 1.92
CA VAL A 849 33.98 -37.55 1.08
C VAL A 849 34.32 -38.73 2.00
N PHE A 850 33.68 -39.87 1.79
CA PHE A 850 33.95 -41.10 2.54
C PHE A 850 34.87 -42.02 1.74
N LEU A 851 35.81 -42.66 2.44
CA LEU A 851 36.74 -43.63 1.86
C LEU A 851 36.00 -44.90 1.40
N VAL A 852 34.98 -45.29 2.18
CA VAL A 852 34.07 -46.40 1.91
C VAL A 852 32.68 -45.92 2.28
N GLY A 853 31.72 -46.10 1.38
CA GLY A 853 30.36 -45.63 1.63
C GLY A 853 29.66 -46.36 2.77
N THR A 854 28.82 -45.64 3.50
CA THR A 854 28.10 -46.10 4.69
C THR A 854 26.68 -46.61 4.37
N LYS A 855 26.46 -47.05 3.14
CA LYS A 855 25.20 -47.59 2.59
C LYS A 855 24.36 -48.41 3.59
N GLY A 856 23.21 -47.86 3.97
CA GLY A 856 22.21 -48.45 4.88
C GLY A 856 22.54 -48.32 6.37
N PHE A 857 23.60 -47.59 6.71
CA PHE A 857 24.12 -47.41 8.06
C PHE A 857 24.46 -45.94 8.32
N SER A 858 24.70 -45.62 9.58
CA SER A 858 25.06 -44.26 10.01
C SER A 858 26.41 -43.79 9.47
N ASN A 859 26.44 -42.58 8.93
CA ASN A 859 27.64 -41.90 8.47
C ASN A 859 28.57 -41.52 9.63
N ASP A 860 28.05 -41.43 10.86
CA ASP A 860 28.83 -41.07 12.07
C ASP A 860 29.95 -42.06 12.38
N GLN A 861 29.86 -43.28 11.83
CA GLN A 861 30.87 -44.34 11.95
C GLN A 861 31.75 -44.49 10.70
N GLY A 862 31.51 -43.66 9.68
CA GLY A 862 32.22 -43.72 8.40
C GLY A 862 33.66 -43.20 8.48
N GLN A 863 34.52 -43.72 7.60
CA GLN A 863 35.90 -43.26 7.48
C GLN A 863 36.00 -42.16 6.44
N LEU A 864 36.32 -40.94 6.88
CA LEU A 864 36.49 -39.80 5.97
C LEU A 864 37.76 -39.94 5.11
N SER A 865 37.62 -39.62 3.83
CA SER A 865 38.74 -39.47 2.90
C SER A 865 39.27 -38.03 2.95
N PRO A 866 40.58 -37.82 2.76
CA PRO A 866 41.07 -36.51 2.34
C PRO A 866 40.33 -36.05 1.09
N ILE A 867 39.95 -34.78 1.06
CA ILE A 867 39.40 -34.11 -0.13
C ILE A 867 40.57 -33.88 -1.09
N LYS A 868 40.34 -33.97 -2.40
CA LYS A 868 41.30 -33.53 -3.42
C LYS A 868 41.68 -32.08 -3.15
N GLU A 869 42.97 -31.73 -3.07
CA GLU A 869 43.36 -30.31 -3.05
C GLU A 869 43.01 -29.67 -4.40
N THR A 870 41.79 -29.14 -4.52
CA THR A 870 41.36 -28.29 -5.62
C THR A 870 41.66 -26.86 -5.26
N VAL A 871 42.55 -26.23 -6.04
CA VAL A 871 42.87 -24.81 -5.89
C VAL A 871 41.68 -24.01 -6.42
N SER A 872 40.80 -23.53 -5.51
CA SER A 872 39.70 -22.64 -5.88
C SER A 872 40.18 -21.50 -6.79
N PRO A 873 39.41 -21.15 -7.84
CA PRO A 873 39.76 -20.02 -8.69
C PRO A 873 39.81 -18.73 -7.87
N ILE A 874 40.85 -17.92 -8.05
CA ILE A 874 40.94 -16.60 -7.43
C ILE A 874 39.94 -15.69 -8.15
N LYS A 875 38.93 -15.21 -7.43
CA LYS A 875 37.96 -14.23 -7.93
C LYS A 875 38.28 -12.85 -7.40
N THR A 876 38.00 -11.83 -8.19
CA THR A 876 38.20 -10.43 -7.78
C THR A 876 36.97 -9.60 -8.10
N TYR A 877 36.50 -8.80 -7.15
CA TYR A 877 35.30 -7.99 -7.31
C TYR A 877 35.35 -6.69 -6.48
N PRO A 878 34.68 -5.62 -6.92
CA PRO A 878 34.18 -5.42 -8.29
C PRO A 878 35.35 -5.30 -9.28
N ASN A 879 35.26 -5.88 -10.48
CA ASN A 879 36.29 -5.74 -11.51
C ASN A 879 35.61 -5.54 -12.87
N PRO A 880 35.48 -4.29 -13.37
CA PRO A 880 36.28 -3.10 -12.98
C PRO A 880 35.97 -2.53 -11.59
N THR A 881 36.96 -1.89 -10.95
CA THR A 881 36.82 -1.19 -9.66
C THR A 881 37.09 0.31 -9.80
N LYS A 882 36.47 1.11 -8.91
CA LYS A 882 36.82 2.51 -8.68
C LYS A 882 37.86 2.67 -7.58
N ASP A 883 37.69 2.11 -6.39
CA ASP A 883 38.62 2.40 -5.29
C ASP A 883 39.17 1.13 -4.66
N ILE A 884 38.35 0.12 -4.44
CA ILE A 884 38.73 -1.08 -3.68
C ILE A 884 38.48 -2.33 -4.53
N ILE A 885 39.44 -3.26 -4.53
CA ILE A 885 39.27 -4.61 -5.09
C ILE A 885 39.33 -5.64 -3.96
N HIS A 886 38.31 -6.48 -3.89
CA HIS A 886 38.25 -7.65 -2.99
C HIS A 886 38.75 -8.89 -3.71
N ILE A 887 39.41 -9.76 -2.96
CA ILE A 887 40.03 -10.99 -3.44
C ILE A 887 39.40 -12.14 -2.67
N GLU A 888 38.76 -13.03 -3.41
CA GLU A 888 38.16 -14.23 -2.88
C GLU A 888 38.99 -15.44 -3.28
N THR A 889 39.31 -16.25 -2.28
CA THR A 889 40.03 -17.52 -2.43
C THR A 889 39.41 -18.52 -1.47
N GLY A 890 39.46 -19.82 -1.81
CA GLY A 890 39.00 -20.89 -0.92
C GLY A 890 39.86 -21.12 0.32
N LYS A 891 40.86 -20.26 0.58
CA LYS A 891 41.77 -20.38 1.75
C LYS A 891 41.34 -19.40 2.85
N GLN A 892 41.28 -19.89 4.10
CA GLN A 892 41.04 -19.05 5.28
C GLN A 892 42.11 -17.95 5.42
N ASN A 893 43.38 -18.31 5.25
CA ASN A 893 44.51 -17.37 5.24
C ASN A 893 44.97 -17.11 3.80
N ILE A 894 45.03 -15.83 3.40
CA ILE A 894 45.47 -15.46 2.05
C ILE A 894 47.02 -15.45 2.00
N PRO A 895 47.65 -16.15 1.03
CA PRO A 895 49.08 -16.02 0.79
C PRO A 895 49.44 -14.61 0.31
N GLU A 896 50.73 -14.32 0.11
CA GLU A 896 51.18 -13.01 -0.36
C GLU A 896 50.51 -12.63 -1.70
N VAL A 897 49.89 -11.46 -1.68
CA VAL A 897 49.22 -10.81 -2.79
C VAL A 897 50.12 -9.72 -3.34
N ARG A 898 50.42 -9.75 -4.63
CA ARG A 898 51.29 -8.77 -5.29
C ARG A 898 50.59 -8.10 -6.45
N LEU A 899 50.64 -6.76 -6.51
CA LEU A 899 50.08 -5.98 -7.61
C LEU A 899 51.20 -5.43 -8.49
N TYR A 900 51.09 -5.62 -9.80
CA TYR A 900 52.08 -5.19 -10.79
C TYR A 900 51.46 -4.28 -11.86
N THR A 901 52.31 -3.44 -12.47
CA THR A 901 51.99 -2.83 -13.77
C THR A 901 51.99 -3.89 -14.88
N LEU A 902 51.41 -3.57 -16.04
CA LEU A 902 51.50 -4.42 -17.24
C LEU A 902 52.95 -4.68 -17.71
N GLN A 903 53.88 -3.78 -17.38
CA GLN A 903 55.31 -3.94 -17.69
C GLN A 903 56.06 -4.75 -16.62
N GLY A 904 55.35 -5.35 -15.65
CA GLY A 904 55.91 -6.24 -14.63
C GLY A 904 56.57 -5.52 -13.45
N LYS A 905 56.36 -4.21 -13.28
CA LYS A 905 56.87 -3.47 -12.12
C LYS A 905 55.97 -3.74 -10.91
N LEU A 906 56.53 -4.25 -9.81
CA LEU A 906 55.81 -4.43 -8.54
C LEU A 906 55.42 -3.07 -7.96
N LEU A 907 54.15 -2.92 -7.57
CA LEU A 907 53.59 -1.71 -6.99
C LEU A 907 53.20 -1.88 -5.52
N LEU A 908 52.67 -3.05 -5.16
CA LEU A 908 52.22 -3.36 -3.81
C LEU A 908 52.45 -4.85 -3.52
N SER A 909 52.80 -5.18 -2.28
CA SER A 909 52.71 -6.53 -1.73
C SER A 909 51.97 -6.49 -0.39
N THR A 910 51.03 -7.40 -0.17
CA THR A 910 50.20 -7.47 1.03
C THR A 910 49.74 -8.90 1.34
N GLN A 911 49.18 -9.13 2.52
CA GLN A 911 48.46 -10.37 2.89
C GLN A 911 46.99 -10.07 3.20
N SER A 912 46.44 -9.01 2.59
CA SER A 912 45.05 -8.60 2.72
C SER A 912 44.20 -9.16 1.58
N LYS A 913 42.96 -9.56 1.90
CA LYS A 913 41.92 -9.88 0.90
C LYS A 913 41.31 -8.63 0.25
N GLN A 914 41.79 -7.44 0.59
CA GLN A 914 41.31 -6.17 0.07
C GLN A 914 42.49 -5.27 -0.28
N ILE A 915 42.47 -4.70 -1.49
CA ILE A 915 43.46 -3.73 -1.94
C ILE A 915 42.77 -2.41 -2.26
N ASP A 916 43.30 -1.33 -1.67
CA ASP A 916 42.95 0.04 -2.00
C ASP A 916 43.78 0.53 -3.19
N LEU A 917 43.08 0.90 -4.25
CA LEU A 917 43.57 1.44 -5.51
C LEU A 917 43.15 2.90 -5.72
N ALA A 918 42.58 3.59 -4.73
CA ALA A 918 42.08 4.96 -4.88
C ALA A 918 43.19 5.96 -5.30
N SER A 919 44.42 5.71 -4.84
CA SER A 919 45.60 6.52 -5.18
C SER A 919 46.29 6.12 -6.48
N PHE A 920 45.82 5.06 -7.15
CA PHE A 920 46.39 4.53 -8.38
C PHE A 920 45.70 5.14 -9.60
N THR A 921 46.46 5.39 -10.67
CA THR A 921 45.94 5.91 -11.93
C THR A 921 44.98 4.92 -12.59
N ASN A 922 43.96 5.41 -13.29
CA ASN A 922 43.08 4.57 -14.08
C ASN A 922 43.86 3.76 -15.11
N GLY A 923 43.57 2.46 -15.22
CA GLY A 923 44.35 1.55 -16.04
C GLY A 923 44.23 0.08 -15.63
N MET A 924 45.01 -0.76 -16.31
CA MET A 924 45.03 -2.21 -16.06
C MET A 924 46.24 -2.61 -15.23
N TYR A 925 46.00 -3.50 -14.27
CA TYR A 925 47.00 -4.04 -13.35
C TYR A 925 46.96 -5.56 -13.36
N LEU A 926 48.08 -6.19 -12.97
CA LEU A 926 48.20 -7.64 -12.80
C LEU A 926 48.30 -7.95 -11.30
N LEU A 927 47.33 -8.68 -10.79
CA LEU A 927 47.28 -9.14 -9.41
C LEU A 927 47.77 -10.59 -9.36
N GLN A 928 48.83 -10.87 -8.62
CA GLN A 928 49.34 -12.22 -8.41
C GLN A 928 49.01 -12.68 -6.98
N VAL A 929 48.40 -13.86 -6.87
CA VAL A 929 48.15 -14.54 -5.59
C VAL A 929 48.47 -16.01 -5.77
N ASP A 930 49.29 -16.57 -4.89
CA ASP A 930 49.64 -18.00 -4.90
C ASP A 930 50.17 -18.51 -6.26
N GLY A 931 50.98 -17.69 -6.94
CA GLY A 931 51.55 -17.99 -8.26
C GLY A 931 50.61 -17.79 -9.46
N LYS A 932 49.29 -17.62 -9.24
CA LYS A 932 48.30 -17.32 -10.28
C LYS A 932 48.15 -15.81 -10.48
N VAL A 933 47.85 -15.37 -11.72
CA VAL A 933 47.73 -13.96 -12.09
C VAL A 933 46.31 -13.65 -12.59
N VAL A 934 45.68 -12.62 -12.02
CA VAL A 934 44.36 -12.10 -12.38
C VAL A 934 44.50 -10.65 -12.85
N LYS A 935 43.77 -10.29 -13.91
CA LYS A 935 43.76 -8.93 -14.46
C LYS A 935 42.77 -8.05 -13.71
N ILE A 936 43.19 -6.86 -13.26
CA ILE A 936 42.34 -5.86 -12.60
C ILE A 936 42.20 -4.62 -13.49
N ILE A 937 41.00 -4.07 -13.58
CA ILE A 937 40.70 -2.82 -14.30
C ILE A 937 40.29 -1.76 -13.28
N LYS A 938 41.09 -0.68 -13.17
CA LYS A 938 40.78 0.53 -12.39
C LYS A 938 40.19 1.60 -13.30
N GLN A 939 38.98 2.06 -12.98
CA GLN A 939 38.25 3.10 -13.71
C GLN A 939 38.23 4.44 -13.00
#